data_AF-A0A2N6E1A8-F1
#
_entry.id   AF-A0A2N6E1A8-F1
#
_cell.length_a   1.000
_cell.length_b   1.000
_cell.length_c   1.000
_cell.angle_alpha   90.00
_cell.angle_beta   90.00
_cell.angle_gamma   90.00
#
_symmetry.space_group_name_H-M   'P 1'
#
loop_
_entity.id
_entity.type
_entity.pdbx_description
1 polymer ?
#
loop_
_entity_poly.entity_id
_entity_poly.type
_entity_poly.pdbx_seq_one_letter_code
_entity_poly.pdbx_strand_id
1 'polypeptide(L)'
;MHEQKLFLDRFIDQIASWAATLVEQGTLPFRRIERERDLVTRLGRLRAPMVFWINRDSYMAGGILFFPRPGTSVDYDQASAVSEALGLSSFASWEHDCIQVTRLLDDSFQSKRIWQLEKKDPTPADFNTGLRTLLDSLKMNAVTQAVPPGKLSTSVLLNLCLQTLDDLNAECDDAETAAQSILVLTRLLLALQADALPAGLQPERMDRAIRFHLGNLPADLESLKPLAEEHELPQLHNTKLHNLWHRLRQLLPAMPPGRIAELCRLLLDHFTINKIRLGGMNPAQELLTVNHPGCTEPALRCEIGQTEFLALTALHRHLADLPAIEQRTELWSPKPLPAHSSQLVRLAETKQPSAADRQRFTTLLRQSWPHRRIPLTAAVPTWIWEAIHLLGHLPDGGEWHADIPAKWLLSDDSQPFWEIICEEFTLLHLSLPAAERCLVQLKRGTVATATTLEGELCKERIPWLDLRKQSRRWIWLLLHLPAETFRLCRNGKLIPAGTLTRTEHLQLAIETYLGTSFCLETARLLKMEPVTIGHGSLVSDLIGHDFPFPTEAALQKLQDHLEQKREIPRDEILPILFSGRADQLKPPQANYGWGEGSGTKRASNRELNESLKQLIAENAPDFPEQYLYRFSSDQLKTIQIPPGLRFQEMFFGQILLESEEGTVDVSSQAEAACMLVASAMGLGNLRLPCSGGDCEEVYRRFRQDLHQLRHQLEVTATRQVGDKRKALRIVKSSWSRAALPPWETVLSEETLFSG
;
A
#
# COMPACT_ATOMS: atom_id res chain seq x y z
N MET A 1 -22.82 24.31 -6.96
CA MET A 1 -21.58 24.24 -6.15
C MET A 1 -20.30 24.33 -6.97
N HIS A 2 -20.16 23.65 -8.12
CA HIS A 2 -18.92 23.65 -8.90
C HIS A 2 -18.55 25.03 -9.49
N GLU A 3 -19.52 25.76 -10.04
CA GLU A 3 -19.30 27.12 -10.61
C GLU A 3 -18.93 28.17 -9.55
N GLN A 4 -19.51 28.09 -8.34
CA GLN A 4 -19.17 28.99 -7.23
C GLN A 4 -17.75 28.76 -6.72
N LYS A 5 -17.27 27.50 -6.75
CA LYS A 5 -15.87 27.18 -6.41
C LYS A 5 -14.91 27.78 -7.44
N LEU A 6 -15.19 27.59 -8.72
CA LEU A 6 -14.40 28.16 -9.82
C LEU A 6 -14.32 29.69 -9.79
N PHE A 7 -15.40 30.38 -9.39
CA PHE A 7 -15.39 31.84 -9.25
C PHE A 7 -14.52 32.31 -8.09
N LEU A 8 -14.63 31.67 -6.93
CA LEU A 8 -13.82 32.00 -5.75
C LEU A 8 -12.33 31.78 -6.01
N ASP A 9 -11.98 30.66 -6.66
CA ASP A 9 -10.58 30.33 -6.98
C ASP A 9 -9.97 31.42 -7.89
N ARG A 10 -10.70 31.88 -8.92
CA ARG A 10 -10.27 33.00 -9.79
C ARG A 10 -10.13 34.32 -9.05
N PHE A 11 -11.02 34.59 -8.09
CA PHE A 11 -10.91 35.79 -7.26
C PHE A 11 -9.65 35.76 -6.38
N ILE A 12 -9.36 34.61 -5.76
CA ILE A 12 -8.15 34.40 -4.97
C ILE A 12 -6.90 34.57 -5.82
N ASP A 13 -6.88 34.02 -7.05
CA ASP A 13 -5.79 34.22 -8.03
C ASP A 13 -5.55 35.71 -8.30
N GLN A 14 -6.63 36.46 -8.54
CA GLN A 14 -6.56 37.89 -8.84
C GLN A 14 -6.02 38.71 -7.66
N ILE A 15 -6.50 38.44 -6.44
CA ILE A 15 -6.02 39.09 -5.21
C ILE A 15 -4.54 38.78 -4.98
N ALA A 16 -4.12 37.53 -5.16
CA ALA A 16 -2.73 37.12 -5.02
C ALA A 16 -1.82 37.84 -6.02
N SER A 17 -2.26 37.96 -7.29
CA SER A 17 -1.53 38.69 -8.32
C SER A 17 -1.35 40.16 -7.98
N TRP A 18 -2.42 40.86 -7.58
CA TRP A 18 -2.34 42.27 -7.18
C TRP A 18 -1.46 42.46 -5.95
N ALA A 19 -1.56 41.58 -4.97
CA ALA A 19 -0.76 41.64 -3.77
C ALA A 19 0.73 41.42 -4.07
N ALA A 20 1.06 40.51 -4.99
CA ALA A 20 2.45 40.30 -5.44
C ALA A 20 3.04 41.55 -6.08
N THR A 21 2.28 42.22 -6.97
CA THR A 21 2.71 43.49 -7.56
C THR A 21 2.95 44.58 -6.52
N LEU A 22 2.11 44.67 -5.49
CA LEU A 22 2.30 45.64 -4.40
C LEU A 22 3.52 45.32 -3.52
N VAL A 23 3.80 44.04 -3.31
CA VAL A 23 4.98 43.56 -2.58
C VAL A 23 6.27 43.87 -3.35
N GLU A 24 6.29 43.65 -4.66
CA GLU A 24 7.45 43.95 -5.52
C GLU A 24 7.80 45.45 -5.55
N GLN A 25 6.83 46.34 -5.33
CA GLN A 25 7.05 47.78 -5.23
C GLN A 25 7.79 48.21 -3.95
N GLY A 26 7.99 47.32 -2.98
CA GLY A 26 8.91 47.50 -1.84
C GLY A 26 8.44 48.44 -0.71
N THR A 27 7.19 48.89 -0.70
CA THR A 27 6.65 49.81 0.32
C THR A 27 6.11 49.11 1.58
N LEU A 28 5.98 47.79 1.51
CA LEU A 28 5.45 46.90 2.55
C LEU A 28 6.56 46.00 3.12
N PRO A 29 6.45 45.54 4.38
CA PRO A 29 7.44 44.64 4.98
C PRO A 29 7.41 43.22 4.38
N PHE A 30 6.34 42.87 3.66
CA PHE A 30 6.19 41.55 3.06
C PHE A 30 7.12 41.42 1.85
N ARG A 31 7.72 40.25 1.68
CA ARG A 31 8.63 39.93 0.57
C ARG A 31 8.09 38.85 -0.37
N ARG A 32 7.13 38.06 0.10
CA ARG A 32 6.55 36.95 -0.66
C ARG A 32 5.12 36.67 -0.21
N ILE A 33 4.32 36.18 -1.15
CA ILE A 33 2.97 35.67 -0.89
C ILE A 33 2.95 34.21 -1.31
N GLU A 34 2.31 33.37 -0.51
CA GLU A 34 2.16 31.94 -0.78
C GLU A 34 0.70 31.53 -0.57
N ARG A 35 0.20 30.67 -1.46
CA ARG A 35 -1.18 30.19 -1.43
C ARG A 35 -1.22 28.71 -1.10
N GLU A 36 -2.34 28.29 -0.50
CA GLU A 36 -2.63 26.90 -0.17
C GLU A 36 -1.47 26.17 0.55
N ARG A 37 -0.79 26.87 1.47
CA ARG A 37 0.32 26.28 2.23
C ARG A 37 -0.23 25.21 3.17
N ASP A 38 0.23 23.96 3.01
CA ASP A 38 -0.02 22.91 3.99
C ASP A 38 0.75 23.19 5.28
N LEU A 39 0.04 23.22 6.40
CA LEU A 39 0.58 23.48 7.74
C LEU A 39 0.19 22.36 8.69
N VAL A 40 1.14 21.97 9.54
CA VAL A 40 0.86 21.09 10.68
C VAL A 40 0.44 21.96 11.87
N THR A 41 -0.80 21.79 12.32
CA THR A 41 -1.43 22.57 13.40
C THR A 41 -1.85 21.66 14.55
N ARG A 42 -2.33 22.26 15.65
CA ARG A 42 -2.95 21.52 16.77
C ARG A 42 -4.19 20.72 16.37
N LEU A 43 -4.85 21.06 15.26
CA LEU A 43 -6.01 20.35 14.71
C LEU A 43 -5.63 19.35 13.61
N GLY A 44 -4.33 19.09 13.41
CA GLY A 44 -3.82 18.28 12.30
C GLY A 44 -3.37 19.13 11.12
N ARG A 45 -3.31 18.51 9.93
CA ARG A 45 -2.88 19.20 8.71
C ARG A 45 -4.01 20.09 8.19
N LEU A 46 -3.75 21.38 8.10
CA LEU A 46 -4.68 22.38 7.56
C LEU A 46 -4.00 23.17 6.44
N ARG A 47 -4.79 23.69 5.49
CA ARG A 47 -4.30 24.56 4.41
C ARG A 47 -4.53 26.02 4.76
N ALA A 48 -3.46 26.80 4.76
CA ALA A 48 -3.52 28.24 4.82
C ALA A 48 -3.87 28.80 3.43
N PRO A 49 -4.99 29.51 3.25
CA PRO A 49 -5.41 29.95 1.92
C PRO A 49 -4.43 30.94 1.29
N MET A 50 -3.97 31.93 2.05
CA MET A 50 -3.00 32.92 1.59
C MET A 50 -2.17 33.47 2.76
N VAL A 51 -0.84 33.32 2.68
CA VAL A 51 0.13 33.76 3.69
C VAL A 51 0.98 34.89 3.14
N PHE A 52 1.17 35.94 3.94
CA PHE A 52 2.06 37.07 3.65
C PHE A 52 3.35 36.92 4.45
N TRP A 53 4.45 36.64 3.77
CA TRP A 53 5.76 36.40 4.40
C TRP A 53 6.57 37.70 4.51
N ILE A 54 7.11 37.99 5.69
CA ILE A 54 8.16 38.99 5.87
C ILE A 54 9.51 38.38 5.49
N ASN A 55 9.76 37.16 5.97
CA ASN A 55 10.89 36.34 5.54
C ASN A 55 10.47 34.87 5.56
N ARG A 56 10.32 34.25 4.38
CA ARG A 56 9.91 32.85 4.26
C ARG A 56 10.98 31.92 4.84
N ASP A 57 12.26 32.17 4.58
CA ASP A 57 13.35 31.27 4.97
C ASP A 57 13.54 31.20 6.49
N SER A 58 13.16 32.27 7.20
CA SER A 58 13.12 32.30 8.67
C SER A 58 11.74 32.01 9.26
N TYR A 59 10.80 31.53 8.44
CA TYR A 59 9.42 31.22 8.80
C TYR A 59 8.70 32.37 9.53
N MET A 60 8.91 33.59 9.04
CA MET A 60 8.37 34.81 9.63
C MET A 60 7.22 35.35 8.78
N ALA A 61 6.02 34.89 9.11
CA ALA A 61 4.79 35.42 8.53
C ALA A 61 4.46 36.78 9.16
N GLY A 62 3.86 37.68 8.37
CA GLY A 62 3.32 38.95 8.85
C GLY A 62 1.80 39.05 8.73
N GLY A 63 1.14 38.06 8.10
CA GLY A 63 -0.31 37.99 8.04
C GLY A 63 -0.80 36.75 7.29
N ILE A 64 -2.07 36.42 7.50
CA ILE A 64 -2.81 35.39 6.79
C ILE A 64 -4.20 35.91 6.43
N LEU A 65 -4.70 35.50 5.26
CA LEU A 65 -6.01 35.87 4.75
C LEU A 65 -6.85 34.63 4.43
N PHE A 66 -8.06 34.58 5.00
CA PHE A 66 -9.08 33.55 4.75
C PHE A 66 -10.16 34.06 3.80
N PHE A 67 -10.71 33.15 2.99
CA PHE A 67 -11.77 33.44 2.03
C PHE A 67 -12.99 32.54 2.33
N PRO A 68 -13.86 32.91 3.28
CA PRO A 68 -15.09 32.16 3.56
C PRO A 68 -15.99 32.12 2.32
N ARG A 69 -16.74 31.03 2.14
CA ARG A 69 -17.73 30.93 1.06
C ARG A 69 -18.92 31.85 1.34
N PRO A 70 -19.64 32.33 0.30
CA PRO A 70 -20.86 33.10 0.49
C PRO A 70 -21.85 32.39 1.42
N GLY A 71 -22.30 33.07 2.47
CA GLY A 71 -23.22 32.52 3.47
C GLY A 71 -22.58 31.63 4.55
N THR A 72 -21.26 31.48 4.56
CA THR A 72 -20.52 30.80 5.64
C THR A 72 -19.67 31.78 6.42
N SER A 73 -19.60 31.63 7.75
CA SER A 73 -18.64 32.34 8.58
C SER A 73 -17.28 31.66 8.54
N VAL A 74 -16.24 32.39 8.94
CA VAL A 74 -14.91 31.81 9.18
C VAL A 74 -15.01 30.78 10.31
N ASP A 75 -14.40 29.62 10.11
CA ASP A 75 -14.16 28.67 11.20
C ASP A 75 -13.04 29.24 12.07
N TYR A 76 -13.41 29.84 13.20
CA TYR A 76 -12.50 30.50 14.12
C TYR A 76 -11.47 29.54 14.74
N ASP A 77 -11.82 28.27 14.94
CA ASP A 77 -10.91 27.26 15.49
C ASP A 77 -9.82 26.89 14.48
N GLN A 78 -10.22 26.66 13.22
CA GLN A 78 -9.25 26.43 12.14
C GLN A 78 -8.39 27.66 11.90
N ALA A 79 -8.99 28.85 11.82
CA ALA A 79 -8.25 30.09 11.59
C ALA A 79 -7.25 30.38 12.72
N SER A 80 -7.66 30.16 13.98
CA SER A 80 -6.79 30.23 15.16
C SER A 80 -5.62 29.26 15.06
N ALA A 81 -5.89 27.97 14.78
CA ALA A 81 -4.86 26.94 14.71
C ALA A 81 -3.82 27.20 13.59
N VAL A 82 -4.28 27.72 12.45
CA VAL A 82 -3.41 28.09 11.32
C VAL A 82 -2.59 29.36 11.64
N SER A 83 -3.19 30.38 12.24
CA SER A 83 -2.46 31.58 12.70
C SER A 83 -1.39 31.23 13.73
N GLU A 84 -1.74 30.38 14.69
CA GLU A 84 -0.83 29.92 15.74
C GLU A 84 0.38 29.17 15.13
N ALA A 85 0.14 28.30 14.14
CA ALA A 85 1.20 27.58 13.42
C ALA A 85 2.13 28.49 12.62
N LEU A 86 1.69 29.70 12.26
CA LEU A 86 2.50 30.74 11.59
C LEU A 86 3.14 31.74 12.57
N GLY A 87 2.90 31.60 13.88
CA GLY A 87 3.39 32.53 14.90
C GLY A 87 2.66 33.88 14.92
N LEU A 88 1.42 33.91 14.46
CA LEU A 88 0.57 35.10 14.40
C LEU A 88 -0.47 35.09 15.53
N SER A 89 -0.77 36.26 16.09
CA SER A 89 -1.88 36.46 17.04
C SER A 89 -3.14 37.02 16.39
N SER A 90 -3.16 37.15 15.06
CA SER A 90 -4.31 37.62 14.31
C SER A 90 -4.38 36.99 12.92
N PHE A 91 -5.55 37.07 12.31
CA PHE A 91 -5.81 36.74 10.91
C PHE A 91 -6.79 37.73 10.30
N ALA A 92 -6.79 37.80 8.97
CA ALA A 92 -7.80 38.53 8.22
C ALA A 92 -8.77 37.57 7.52
N SER A 93 -10.01 38.01 7.35
CA SER A 93 -11.00 37.35 6.50
C SER A 93 -11.51 38.31 5.44
N TRP A 94 -11.58 37.82 4.20
CA TRP A 94 -12.18 38.50 3.07
C TRP A 94 -13.56 37.91 2.81
N GLU A 95 -14.58 38.55 3.34
CA GLU A 95 -15.97 38.19 3.10
C GLU A 95 -16.47 38.86 1.80
N HIS A 96 -17.70 38.54 1.39
CA HIS A 96 -18.25 39.02 0.13
C HIS A 96 -18.23 40.56 0.00
N ASP A 97 -18.51 41.27 1.09
CA ASP A 97 -18.69 42.72 1.12
C ASP A 97 -17.77 43.43 2.14
N CYS A 98 -16.96 42.70 2.91
CA CYS A 98 -16.10 43.34 3.91
C CYS A 98 -14.80 42.58 4.15
N ILE A 99 -13.82 43.30 4.71
CA ILE A 99 -12.59 42.71 5.21
C ILE A 99 -12.55 42.94 6.72
N GLN A 100 -12.35 41.86 7.45
CA GLN A 100 -12.23 41.89 8.90
C GLN A 100 -10.86 41.38 9.32
N VAL A 101 -10.31 41.98 10.38
CA VAL A 101 -9.12 41.49 11.06
C VAL A 101 -9.53 41.03 12.44
N THR A 102 -9.28 39.76 12.72
CA THR A 102 -9.59 39.15 14.01
C THR A 102 -8.31 38.93 14.79
N ARG A 103 -8.30 39.39 16.05
CA ARG A 103 -7.21 39.17 17.00
C ARG A 103 -7.59 38.10 18.02
N LEU A 104 -6.64 37.25 18.35
CA LEU A 104 -6.71 36.28 19.44
C LEU A 104 -6.22 36.93 20.74
N LEU A 105 -7.07 36.97 21.77
CA LEU A 105 -6.75 37.49 23.10
C LEU A 105 -7.26 36.50 24.15
N ASP A 106 -6.36 35.79 24.83
CA ASP A 106 -6.63 34.92 25.99
C ASP A 106 -7.99 34.18 25.87
N ASP A 107 -8.13 33.34 24.83
CA ASP A 107 -9.31 32.53 24.47
C ASP A 107 -10.56 33.28 23.96
N SER A 108 -10.43 34.57 23.65
CA SER A 108 -11.47 35.38 23.02
C SER A 108 -11.04 35.93 21.65
N PHE A 109 -12.01 36.10 20.77
CA PHE A 109 -11.81 36.69 19.44
C PHE A 109 -12.31 38.12 19.41
N GLN A 110 -11.47 39.06 18.98
CA GLN A 110 -11.88 40.44 18.71
C GLN A 110 -11.75 40.74 17.23
N SER A 111 -12.88 40.84 16.54
CA SER A 111 -12.94 41.17 15.12
C SER A 111 -13.17 42.67 14.92
N LYS A 112 -12.32 43.28 14.09
CA LYS A 112 -12.46 44.67 13.64
C LYS A 112 -12.64 44.68 12.13
N ARG A 113 -13.74 45.26 11.66
CA ARG A 113 -13.92 45.55 10.24
C ARG A 113 -13.01 46.70 9.83
N ILE A 114 -12.17 46.46 8.82
CA ILE A 114 -11.20 47.45 8.33
C ILE A 114 -11.58 48.01 6.96
N TRP A 115 -12.45 47.33 6.22
CA TRP A 115 -12.95 47.78 4.93
C TRP A 115 -14.36 47.21 4.68
N GLN A 116 -15.20 47.97 3.98
CA GLN A 116 -16.56 47.61 3.58
C GLN A 116 -16.77 48.06 2.14
N LEU A 117 -17.38 47.20 1.34
CA LEU A 117 -17.84 47.51 0.00
C LEU A 117 -19.17 48.27 0.10
N GLU A 118 -19.16 49.55 -0.29
CA GLU A 118 -20.34 50.42 -0.21
C GLU A 118 -21.18 50.43 -1.51
N LYS A 119 -20.61 49.98 -2.64
CA LYS A 119 -21.24 50.02 -3.96
C LYS A 119 -21.93 48.71 -4.31
N LYS A 120 -23.09 48.80 -4.96
CA LYS A 120 -23.85 47.62 -5.47
C LYS A 120 -23.15 46.94 -6.66
N ASP A 121 -22.45 47.71 -7.49
CA ASP A 121 -21.68 47.21 -8.65
C ASP A 121 -20.18 47.49 -8.42
N PRO A 122 -19.46 46.56 -7.77
CA PRO A 122 -18.04 46.74 -7.47
C PRO A 122 -17.18 46.65 -8.72
N THR A 123 -16.21 47.56 -8.83
CA THR A 123 -15.16 47.53 -9.85
C THR A 123 -13.90 46.85 -9.31
N PRO A 124 -13.00 46.33 -10.17
CA PRO A 124 -11.70 45.83 -9.73
C PRO A 124 -10.88 46.83 -8.89
N ALA A 125 -11.05 48.13 -9.14
CA ALA A 125 -10.40 49.19 -8.37
C ALA A 125 -10.89 49.28 -6.91
N ASP A 126 -12.16 48.97 -6.66
CA ASP A 126 -12.71 48.95 -5.30
C ASP A 126 -12.08 47.80 -4.48
N PHE A 127 -11.93 46.61 -5.07
CA PHE A 127 -11.24 45.49 -4.43
C PHE A 127 -9.74 45.75 -4.24
N ASN A 128 -9.07 46.39 -5.20
CA ASN A 128 -7.67 46.78 -5.05
C ASN A 128 -7.48 47.81 -3.91
N THR A 129 -8.45 48.71 -3.71
CA THR A 129 -8.46 49.62 -2.56
C THR A 129 -8.58 48.84 -1.25
N GLY A 130 -9.51 47.88 -1.18
CA GLY A 130 -9.66 46.99 -0.02
C GLY A 130 -8.39 46.19 0.27
N LEU A 131 -7.70 45.69 -0.75
CA LEU A 131 -6.43 44.99 -0.61
C LEU A 131 -5.33 45.89 -0.03
N ARG A 132 -5.21 47.14 -0.50
CA ARG A 132 -4.24 48.10 0.06
C ARG A 132 -4.54 48.38 1.53
N THR A 133 -5.80 48.61 1.89
CA THR A 133 -6.23 48.80 3.29
C THR A 133 -5.90 47.58 4.15
N LEU A 134 -6.11 46.37 3.63
CA LEU A 134 -5.72 45.13 4.29
C LEU A 134 -4.20 45.06 4.52
N LEU A 135 -3.39 45.30 3.48
CA LEU A 135 -1.94 45.21 3.58
C LEU A 135 -1.35 46.24 4.54
N ASP A 136 -1.89 47.46 4.57
CA ASP A 136 -1.51 48.49 5.56
C ASP A 136 -1.88 48.07 6.98
N SER A 137 -3.06 47.46 7.18
CA SER A 137 -3.45 46.92 8.48
C SER A 137 -2.55 45.78 8.92
N LEU A 138 -2.21 44.85 8.01
CA LEU A 138 -1.31 43.72 8.31
C LEU A 138 0.10 44.22 8.62
N LYS A 139 0.60 45.24 7.92
CA LYS A 139 1.89 45.88 8.19
C LYS A 139 1.95 46.42 9.63
N MET A 140 0.90 47.08 10.09
CA MET A 140 0.82 47.56 11.48
C MET A 140 0.76 46.40 12.48
N ASN A 141 -0.01 45.36 12.18
CA ASN A 141 -0.17 44.20 13.07
C ASN A 141 1.12 43.38 13.18
N ALA A 142 1.87 43.22 12.10
CA ALA A 142 3.14 42.51 12.10
C ALA A 142 4.14 43.08 13.12
N VAL A 143 4.06 44.40 13.40
CA VAL A 143 4.90 45.06 14.40
C VAL A 143 4.25 45.06 15.78
N THR A 144 2.96 45.44 15.86
CA THR A 144 2.27 45.66 17.14
C THR A 144 1.76 44.39 17.83
N GLN A 145 1.63 43.30 17.07
CA GLN A 145 1.02 42.05 17.53
C GLN A 145 1.96 40.85 17.35
N ALA A 146 3.27 41.10 17.24
CA ALA A 146 4.28 40.05 17.20
C ALA A 146 4.17 39.16 18.45
N VAL A 147 4.05 37.84 18.24
CA VAL A 147 4.01 36.89 19.35
C VAL A 147 5.42 36.74 19.91
N PRO A 148 5.62 36.98 21.22
CA PRO A 148 6.95 36.82 21.81
C PRO A 148 7.39 35.35 21.77
N PRO A 149 8.70 35.05 21.62
CA PRO A 149 9.15 33.68 21.40
C PRO A 149 8.68 32.68 22.46
N GLY A 150 8.61 33.06 23.74
CA GLY A 150 8.13 32.20 24.82
C GLY A 150 6.65 31.83 24.76
N LYS A 151 5.85 32.53 23.94
CA LYS A 151 4.43 32.22 23.68
C LYS A 151 4.19 31.56 22.32
N LEU A 152 5.24 31.35 21.51
CA LEU A 152 5.08 30.65 20.24
C LEU A 152 4.76 29.17 20.49
N SER A 153 3.88 28.66 19.63
CA SER A 153 3.53 27.24 19.60
C SER A 153 4.66 26.40 19.02
N THR A 154 4.79 25.15 19.47
CA THR A 154 5.76 24.20 18.90
C THR A 154 5.46 23.91 17.43
N SER A 155 4.21 24.11 16.98
CA SER A 155 3.85 24.05 15.56
C SER A 155 4.67 25.03 14.69
N VAL A 156 5.07 26.19 15.22
CA VAL A 156 5.92 27.14 14.47
C VAL A 156 7.30 26.54 14.21
N LEU A 157 7.90 25.92 15.23
CA LEU A 157 9.19 25.24 15.11
C LEU A 157 9.10 24.05 14.14
N LEU A 158 8.03 23.27 14.26
CA LEU A 158 7.78 22.13 13.41
C LEU A 158 7.68 22.53 11.94
N ASN A 159 6.83 23.51 11.61
CA ASN A 159 6.68 23.93 10.23
C ASN A 159 7.93 24.64 9.67
N LEU A 160 8.71 25.33 10.50
CA LEU A 160 10.03 25.86 10.13
C LEU A 160 11.00 24.73 9.72
N CYS A 161 11.08 23.67 10.53
CA CYS A 161 11.89 22.48 10.21
C CYS A 161 11.39 21.76 8.95
N LEU A 162 10.07 21.53 8.84
CA LEU A 162 9.48 20.87 7.68
C LEU A 162 9.67 21.67 6.39
N GLN A 163 9.52 23.00 6.43
CA GLN A 163 9.79 23.83 5.26
C GLN A 163 11.26 23.75 4.84
N THR A 164 12.19 23.72 5.81
CA THR A 164 13.60 23.55 5.50
C THR A 164 13.86 22.20 4.85
N LEU A 165 13.25 21.11 5.36
CA LEU A 165 13.33 19.79 4.74
C LEU A 165 12.73 19.77 3.33
N ASP A 166 11.57 20.38 3.11
CA ASP A 166 10.96 20.52 1.78
C ASP A 166 11.91 21.23 0.82
N ASP A 167 12.50 22.35 1.26
CA ASP A 167 13.42 23.14 0.45
C ASP A 167 14.74 22.37 0.18
N LEU A 168 15.21 21.50 1.08
CA LEU A 168 16.38 20.64 0.86
C LEU A 168 16.05 19.50 -0.12
N ASN A 169 14.90 18.85 0.04
CA ASN A 169 14.48 17.71 -0.77
C ASN A 169 14.08 18.09 -2.20
N ALA A 170 13.55 19.31 -2.40
CA ALA A 170 13.21 19.81 -3.74
C ALA A 170 14.42 19.95 -4.68
N GLU A 171 15.64 19.98 -4.12
CA GLU A 171 16.90 20.06 -4.86
C GLU A 171 17.58 18.70 -5.05
N CYS A 172 16.91 17.61 -4.64
CA CYS A 172 17.42 16.26 -4.67
C CYS A 172 16.58 15.36 -5.59
N ASP A 173 17.26 14.61 -6.45
CA ASP A 173 16.59 13.69 -7.39
C ASP A 173 16.37 12.28 -6.81
N ASP A 174 16.98 11.96 -5.66
CA ASP A 174 16.92 10.62 -5.04
C ASP A 174 16.45 10.62 -3.56
N ALA A 175 15.99 9.44 -3.12
CA ALA A 175 15.48 9.22 -1.77
C ALA A 175 16.57 9.18 -0.69
N GLU A 176 17.82 8.87 -1.07
CA GLU A 176 18.95 8.79 -0.14
C GLU A 176 19.31 10.18 0.40
N THR A 177 19.31 11.18 -0.48
CA THR A 177 19.59 12.56 -0.06
C THR A 177 18.47 13.13 0.81
N ALA A 178 17.22 12.71 0.59
CA ALA A 178 16.09 13.07 1.45
C ALA A 178 16.20 12.47 2.85
N ALA A 179 16.61 11.19 2.95
CA ALA A 179 16.91 10.53 4.23
C ALA A 179 18.06 11.24 4.96
N GLN A 180 19.13 11.60 4.25
CA GLN A 180 20.25 12.35 4.82
C GLN A 180 19.82 13.71 5.39
N SER A 181 18.88 14.40 4.74
CA SER A 181 18.37 15.70 5.22
C SER A 181 17.69 15.61 6.58
N ILE A 182 16.92 14.53 6.84
CA ILE A 182 16.30 14.26 8.15
C ILE A 182 17.38 13.97 9.20
N LEU A 183 18.39 13.18 8.85
CA LEU A 183 19.48 12.83 9.75
C LEU A 183 20.29 14.08 10.17
N VAL A 184 20.61 14.96 9.21
CA VAL A 184 21.35 16.20 9.50
C VAL A 184 20.51 17.19 10.31
N LEU A 185 19.21 17.31 10.02
CA LEU A 185 18.31 18.09 10.88
C LEU A 185 18.34 17.58 12.32
N THR A 186 18.29 16.26 12.51
CA THR A 186 18.30 15.65 13.84
C THR A 186 19.60 15.96 14.59
N ARG A 187 20.75 15.85 13.91
CA ARG A 187 22.06 16.22 14.47
C ARG A 187 22.16 17.71 14.80
N LEU A 188 21.55 18.58 13.98
CA LEU A 188 21.48 20.00 14.25
C LEU A 188 20.67 20.30 15.53
N LEU A 189 19.54 19.61 15.74
CA LEU A 189 18.74 19.74 16.96
C LEU A 189 19.51 19.32 18.21
N LEU A 190 20.29 18.24 18.13
CA LEU A 190 21.21 17.83 19.20
C LEU A 190 22.26 18.91 19.49
N ALA A 191 22.91 19.43 18.43
CA ALA A 191 23.95 20.45 18.57
C ALA A 191 23.40 21.78 19.14
N LEU A 192 22.15 22.12 18.82
CA LEU A 192 21.43 23.25 19.41
C LEU A 192 21.14 23.02 20.89
N GLN A 193 20.67 21.83 21.28
CA GLN A 193 20.39 21.51 22.69
C GLN A 193 21.67 21.59 23.54
N ALA A 194 22.80 21.13 22.99
CA ALA A 194 24.09 21.13 23.68
C ALA A 194 24.80 22.50 23.64
N ASP A 195 24.21 23.53 23.00
CA ASP A 195 24.84 24.82 22.67
C ASP A 195 26.27 24.65 22.09
N ALA A 196 26.43 23.64 21.24
CA ALA A 196 27.74 23.17 20.82
C ALA A 196 28.34 24.04 19.68
N LEU A 197 27.48 24.68 18.89
CA LEU A 197 27.88 25.45 17.69
C LEU A 197 28.19 26.93 18.02
N PRO A 198 29.35 27.46 17.59
CA PRO A 198 29.77 28.83 17.89
C PRO A 198 28.93 29.87 17.12
N ALA A 199 28.66 31.03 17.72
CA ALA A 199 27.81 32.07 17.12
C ALA A 199 28.29 32.62 15.77
N GLY A 200 29.60 32.60 15.52
CA GLY A 200 30.22 33.07 14.28
C GLY A 200 30.46 31.98 13.22
N LEU A 201 29.84 30.80 13.38
CA LEU A 201 29.96 29.69 12.43
C LEU A 201 29.55 30.15 11.02
N GLN A 202 30.42 29.92 10.04
CA GLN A 202 30.13 30.22 8.64
C GLN A 202 29.31 29.07 8.02
N PRO A 203 28.42 29.36 7.04
CA PRO A 203 27.61 28.35 6.39
C PRO A 203 28.42 27.16 5.86
N GLU A 204 29.56 27.42 5.20
CA GLU A 204 30.42 26.40 4.57
C GLU A 204 31.04 25.41 5.58
N ARG A 205 31.05 25.77 6.86
CA ARG A 205 31.59 24.94 7.94
C ARG A 205 30.52 24.25 8.77
N MET A 206 29.24 24.40 8.41
CA MET A 206 28.10 23.88 9.17
C MET A 206 28.18 22.37 9.35
N ASP A 207 28.22 21.61 8.25
CA ASP A 207 28.29 20.14 8.29
C ASP A 207 29.51 19.65 9.08
N ARG A 208 30.69 20.23 8.84
CA ARG A 208 31.92 19.89 9.58
C ARG A 208 31.83 20.18 11.08
N ALA A 209 31.22 21.30 11.46
CA ALA A 209 31.01 21.65 12.86
C ALA A 209 30.04 20.68 13.53
N ILE A 210 28.93 20.33 12.87
CA ILE A 210 28.00 19.30 13.35
C ILE A 210 28.74 17.97 13.54
N ARG A 211 29.45 17.48 12.52
CA ARG A 211 30.20 16.21 12.59
C ARG A 211 31.24 16.18 13.71
N PHE A 212 31.92 17.30 13.97
CA PHE A 212 32.87 17.40 15.06
C PHE A 212 32.24 17.12 16.44
N HIS A 213 31.00 17.55 16.65
CA HIS A 213 30.29 17.32 17.90
C HIS A 213 29.77 15.88 18.08
N LEU A 214 29.71 15.09 17.01
CA LEU A 214 29.24 13.70 17.06
C LEU A 214 30.33 12.70 17.50
N GLY A 215 31.58 13.15 17.65
CA GLY A 215 32.72 12.25 17.92
C GLY A 215 32.65 11.50 19.26
N ASN A 216 31.98 12.07 20.27
CA ASN A 216 31.88 11.52 21.63
C ASN A 216 30.42 11.44 22.11
N LEU A 217 29.53 10.91 21.27
CA LEU A 217 28.15 10.69 21.69
C LEU A 217 28.03 9.54 22.70
N PRO A 218 27.12 9.64 23.67
CA PRO A 218 26.77 8.52 24.54
C PRO A 218 26.12 7.38 23.73
N ALA A 219 26.17 6.17 24.27
CA ALA A 219 25.77 4.95 23.56
C ALA A 219 24.29 4.93 23.14
N ASP A 220 23.43 5.67 23.84
CA ASP A 220 22.00 5.84 23.51
C ASP A 220 21.77 6.75 22.29
N LEU A 221 22.80 7.47 21.83
CA LEU A 221 22.77 8.34 20.65
C LEU A 221 23.63 7.81 19.49
N GLU A 222 23.98 6.52 19.50
CA GLU A 222 24.87 5.91 18.50
C GLU A 222 24.36 6.09 17.05
N SER A 223 23.05 6.05 16.84
CA SER A 223 22.39 6.21 15.53
C SER A 223 22.61 7.59 14.89
N LEU A 224 23.07 8.58 15.67
CA LEU A 224 23.40 9.92 15.17
C LEU A 224 24.82 10.03 14.63
N LYS A 225 25.69 9.04 14.85
CA LYS A 225 27.07 9.11 14.37
C LYS A 225 27.14 9.17 12.84
N PRO A 226 28.17 9.83 12.26
CA PRO A 226 28.41 9.81 10.82
C PRO A 226 28.59 8.39 10.29
N LEU A 227 27.94 8.06 9.17
CA LEU A 227 28.20 6.81 8.45
C LEU A 227 29.45 6.97 7.58
N ALA A 228 30.18 5.88 7.34
CA ALA A 228 31.43 5.92 6.57
C ALA A 228 31.24 6.38 5.11
N GLU A 229 30.07 6.12 4.55
CA GLU A 229 29.70 6.44 3.16
C GLU A 229 28.95 7.78 3.03
N GLU A 230 28.89 8.58 4.11
CA GLU A 230 28.12 9.83 4.12
C GLU A 230 28.86 10.99 3.41
N HIS A 231 28.31 11.41 2.27
CA HIS A 231 28.82 12.53 1.47
C HIS A 231 28.69 13.88 2.20
N GLU A 232 29.60 14.82 1.91
CA GLU A 232 29.47 16.21 2.39
C GLU A 232 28.23 16.86 1.75
N LEU A 233 27.47 17.63 2.54
CA LEU A 233 26.29 18.32 2.03
C LEU A 233 26.65 19.40 0.99
N PRO A 234 25.83 19.61 -0.05
CA PRO A 234 26.01 20.72 -0.97
C PRO A 234 26.02 22.08 -0.25
N GLN A 235 26.72 23.07 -0.83
CA GLN A 235 26.87 24.40 -0.21
C GLN A 235 25.52 25.11 0.02
N LEU A 236 24.55 24.90 -0.87
CA LEU A 236 23.22 25.46 -0.75
C LEU A 236 22.45 24.89 0.46
N HIS A 237 22.56 23.57 0.69
CA HIS A 237 22.01 22.87 1.85
C HIS A 237 22.61 23.41 3.15
N ASN A 238 23.94 23.60 3.18
CA ASN A 238 24.64 24.21 4.31
C ASN A 238 24.12 25.62 4.63
N THR A 239 23.82 26.43 3.61
CA THR A 239 23.25 27.78 3.79
C THR A 239 21.84 27.72 4.40
N LYS A 240 20.98 26.82 3.90
CA LYS A 240 19.61 26.63 4.44
C LYS A 240 19.64 26.14 5.89
N LEU A 241 20.48 25.17 6.20
CA LEU A 241 20.68 24.66 7.57
C LEU A 241 21.23 25.73 8.50
N HIS A 242 22.13 26.60 8.02
CA HIS A 242 22.67 27.72 8.77
C HIS A 242 21.60 28.76 9.13
N ASN A 243 20.71 29.09 8.17
CA ASN A 243 19.57 29.96 8.43
C ASN A 243 18.61 29.35 9.47
N LEU A 244 18.31 28.05 9.33
CA LEU A 244 17.49 27.30 10.29
C LEU A 244 18.11 27.34 11.69
N TRP A 245 19.41 27.03 11.80
CA TRP A 245 20.15 27.04 13.05
C TRP A 245 20.09 28.40 13.75
N HIS A 246 20.38 29.49 13.03
CA HIS A 246 20.30 30.84 13.58
C HIS A 246 18.90 31.17 14.07
N ARG A 247 17.88 30.79 13.29
CA ARG A 247 16.49 31.05 13.67
C ARG A 247 16.09 30.27 14.92
N LEU A 248 16.43 28.99 15.00
CA LEU A 248 16.17 28.17 16.19
C LEU A 248 16.91 28.69 17.41
N ARG A 249 18.18 29.09 17.27
CA ARG A 249 18.99 29.71 18.34
C ARG A 249 18.38 31.01 18.87
N GLN A 250 17.70 31.80 18.03
CA GLN A 250 16.99 33.00 18.47
C GLN A 250 15.71 32.69 19.25
N LEU A 251 14.99 31.63 18.87
CA LEU A 251 13.68 31.33 19.40
C LEU A 251 13.73 30.48 20.68
N LEU A 252 14.56 29.42 20.68
CA LEU A 252 14.59 28.40 21.73
C LEU A 252 14.90 28.92 23.14
N PRO A 253 15.85 29.86 23.37
CA PRO A 253 16.21 30.27 24.73
C PRO A 253 15.06 30.91 25.52
N ALA A 254 14.09 31.50 24.83
CA ALA A 254 12.93 32.14 25.45
C ALA A 254 11.73 31.18 25.59
N MET A 255 11.82 29.95 25.08
CA MET A 255 10.76 28.96 25.18
C MET A 255 10.86 28.07 26.44
N PRO A 256 9.76 27.41 26.86
CA PRO A 256 9.80 26.47 27.97
C PRO A 256 10.81 25.32 27.78
N PRO A 257 11.37 24.77 28.87
CA PRO A 257 12.22 23.58 28.79
C PRO A 257 11.47 22.39 28.18
N GLY A 258 12.19 21.52 27.46
CA GLY A 258 11.61 20.32 26.81
C GLY A 258 11.01 20.56 25.42
N ARG A 259 11.02 21.79 24.89
CA ARG A 259 10.46 22.09 23.55
C ARG A 259 11.15 21.36 22.40
N ILE A 260 12.45 21.09 22.48
CA ILE A 260 13.15 20.28 21.47
C ILE A 260 12.66 18.82 21.52
N ALA A 261 12.42 18.27 22.72
CA ALA A 261 11.83 16.94 22.86
C ALA A 261 10.43 16.89 22.22
N GLU A 262 9.58 17.88 22.51
CA GLU A 262 8.26 17.99 21.91
C GLU A 262 8.32 18.14 20.38
N LEU A 263 9.26 18.94 19.87
CA LEU A 263 9.51 19.07 18.44
C LEU A 263 9.90 17.72 17.80
N CYS A 264 10.82 16.97 18.41
CA CYS A 264 11.20 15.64 17.92
C CYS A 264 10.00 14.69 17.89
N ARG A 265 9.16 14.71 18.94
CA ARG A 265 7.92 13.93 19.00
C ARG A 265 6.97 14.30 17.86
N LEU A 266 6.80 15.59 17.58
CA LEU A 266 5.95 16.08 16.50
C LEU A 266 6.49 15.75 15.11
N LEU A 267 7.82 15.76 14.93
CA LEU A 267 8.47 15.28 13.70
C LEU A 267 8.22 13.78 13.49
N LEU A 268 8.40 12.96 14.53
CA LEU A 268 8.09 11.52 14.48
C LEU A 268 6.60 11.28 14.13
N ASP A 269 5.70 12.03 14.76
CA ASP A 269 4.26 12.01 14.44
C ASP A 269 3.99 12.41 12.98
N HIS A 270 4.71 13.39 12.44
CA HIS A 270 4.53 13.84 11.06
C HIS A 270 4.92 12.75 10.05
N PHE A 271 6.00 12.01 10.31
CA PHE A 271 6.47 10.91 9.46
C PHE A 271 5.68 9.60 9.69
N THR A 272 4.90 9.50 10.78
CA THR A 272 4.01 8.36 11.07
C THR A 272 2.55 8.66 10.68
N ILE A 273 2.22 8.40 9.41
CA ILE A 273 0.88 8.70 8.84
C ILE A 273 -0.25 7.93 9.55
N ASN A 274 0.01 6.76 10.15
CA ASN A 274 -0.97 5.98 10.90
C ASN A 274 -0.41 5.57 12.25
N LYS A 275 -0.91 6.17 13.34
CA LYS A 275 -0.63 5.65 14.69
C LYS A 275 -1.38 4.34 14.85
N ILE A 276 -0.67 3.21 14.79
CA ILE A 276 -1.24 1.93 15.21
C ILE A 276 -1.50 2.06 16.71
N ARG A 277 -2.78 2.15 17.09
CA ARG A 277 -3.15 2.12 18.51
C ARG A 277 -3.00 0.67 18.98
N LEU A 278 -2.07 0.44 19.90
CA LEU A 278 -1.79 -0.83 20.58
C LEU A 278 -2.92 -1.22 21.54
N GLY A 279 -4.18 -1.13 21.10
CA GLY A 279 -5.34 -1.48 21.91
C GLY A 279 -5.29 -2.97 22.25
N GLY A 280 -4.94 -3.29 23.49
CA GLY A 280 -5.00 -4.65 24.02
C GLY A 280 -3.66 -5.39 24.13
N MET A 281 -2.51 -4.74 23.94
CA MET A 281 -1.25 -5.38 24.31
C MET A 281 -1.17 -5.59 25.83
N ASN A 282 -0.69 -6.76 26.24
CA ASN A 282 -0.41 -7.02 27.64
C ASN A 282 0.89 -6.27 28.03
N PRO A 283 0.86 -5.33 28.99
CA PRO A 283 2.04 -4.54 29.39
C PRO A 283 3.21 -5.37 29.92
N ALA A 284 3.00 -6.66 30.22
CA ALA A 284 4.05 -7.58 30.65
C ALA A 284 4.89 -8.19 29.50
N GLN A 285 4.52 -8.00 28.23
CA GLN A 285 5.20 -8.60 27.08
C GLN A 285 6.28 -7.67 26.52
N GLU A 286 7.46 -8.20 26.20
CA GLU A 286 8.48 -7.43 25.48
C GLU A 286 8.01 -7.02 24.08
N LEU A 287 8.32 -5.78 23.69
CA LEU A 287 7.93 -5.21 22.41
C LEU A 287 9.16 -4.94 21.52
N LEU A 288 9.07 -5.38 20.27
CA LEU A 288 9.93 -5.01 19.16
C LEU A 288 9.16 -4.10 18.20
N THR A 289 9.74 -2.99 17.75
CA THR A 289 9.17 -2.17 16.67
C THR A 289 9.97 -2.34 15.38
N VAL A 290 9.29 -2.36 14.23
CA VAL A 290 9.90 -2.44 12.90
C VAL A 290 9.29 -1.37 12.01
N ASN A 291 10.11 -0.41 11.56
CA ASN A 291 9.70 0.75 10.75
C ASN A 291 8.53 1.55 11.35
N HIS A 292 8.38 1.50 12.67
CA HIS A 292 7.32 2.17 13.42
C HIS A 292 7.94 3.15 14.43
N PRO A 293 8.47 4.29 13.95
CA PRO A 293 9.24 5.20 14.78
C PRO A 293 8.36 5.91 15.83
N GLY A 294 8.98 6.36 16.91
CA GLY A 294 8.30 7.14 17.96
C GLY A 294 7.47 6.32 18.95
N CYS A 295 7.67 5.01 19.01
CA CYS A 295 7.07 4.18 20.06
C CYS A 295 7.71 4.52 21.42
N THR A 296 6.87 4.85 22.41
CA THR A 296 7.29 5.24 23.77
C THR A 296 6.88 4.23 24.83
N GLU A 297 6.40 3.06 24.41
CA GLU A 297 5.93 2.02 25.32
C GLU A 297 7.06 1.57 26.29
N PRO A 298 6.80 1.45 27.60
CA PRO A 298 7.79 0.98 28.58
C PRO A 298 8.31 -0.43 28.29
N ALA A 299 7.52 -1.24 27.60
CA ALA A 299 7.85 -2.60 27.21
C ALA A 299 8.75 -2.69 25.97
N LEU A 300 9.01 -1.57 25.29
CA LEU A 300 9.89 -1.53 24.13
C LEU A 300 11.32 -1.92 24.53
N ARG A 301 11.89 -2.88 23.79
CA ARG A 301 13.27 -3.37 24.00
C ARG A 301 14.16 -3.08 22.81
N CYS A 302 13.61 -3.19 21.61
CA CYS A 302 14.36 -2.98 20.39
C CYS A 302 13.51 -2.28 19.32
N GLU A 303 14.16 -1.44 18.54
CA GLU A 303 13.58 -0.75 17.39
C GLU A 303 14.44 -1.01 16.15
N ILE A 304 13.78 -1.46 15.08
CA ILE A 304 14.39 -1.72 13.78
C ILE A 304 13.84 -0.70 12.79
N GLY A 305 14.69 -0.03 12.03
CA GLY A 305 14.22 0.90 11.01
C GLY A 305 15.32 1.62 10.25
N GLN A 306 14.93 2.63 9.48
CA GLN A 306 15.87 3.47 8.74
C GLN A 306 16.65 4.40 9.69
N THR A 307 17.93 4.62 9.39
CA THR A 307 18.89 5.32 10.25
C THR A 307 18.37 6.70 10.69
N GLU A 308 17.78 7.46 9.79
CA GLU A 308 17.27 8.81 10.03
C GLU A 308 16.14 8.84 11.06
N PHE A 309 15.25 7.84 11.06
CA PHE A 309 14.16 7.74 12.03
C PHE A 309 14.62 7.12 13.34
N LEU A 310 15.60 6.22 13.32
CA LEU A 310 16.25 5.73 14.53
C LEU A 310 16.99 6.85 15.26
N ALA A 311 17.72 7.70 14.52
CA ALA A 311 18.40 8.87 15.06
C ALA A 311 17.42 9.86 15.70
N LEU A 312 16.31 10.15 15.02
CA LEU A 312 15.27 11.04 15.55
C LEU A 312 14.59 10.44 16.79
N THR A 313 14.36 9.13 16.81
CA THR A 313 13.79 8.44 17.98
C THR A 313 14.77 8.42 19.15
N ALA A 314 16.06 8.16 18.90
CA ALA A 314 17.12 8.20 19.91
C ALA A 314 17.22 9.59 20.55
N LEU A 315 17.26 10.64 19.73
CA LEU A 315 17.27 12.02 20.22
C LEU A 315 16.02 12.33 21.05
N HIS A 316 14.83 11.97 20.56
CA HIS A 316 13.59 12.17 21.32
C HIS A 316 13.64 11.48 22.68
N ARG A 317 14.08 10.22 22.73
CA ARG A 317 14.17 9.45 23.99
C ARG A 317 15.16 10.09 24.96
N HIS A 318 16.34 10.47 24.49
CA HIS A 318 17.35 11.15 25.29
C HIS A 318 16.83 12.47 25.88
N LEU A 319 16.17 13.30 25.06
CA LEU A 319 15.65 14.60 25.50
C LEU A 319 14.40 14.50 26.40
N ALA A 320 13.64 13.42 26.27
CA ALA A 320 12.46 13.13 27.08
C ALA A 320 12.75 12.26 28.31
N ASP A 321 14.03 11.97 28.60
CA ASP A 321 14.48 11.10 29.70
C ASP A 321 13.81 9.71 29.68
N LEU A 322 13.63 9.16 28.48
CA LEU A 322 13.10 7.82 28.26
C LEU A 322 14.24 6.79 28.26
N PRO A 323 14.00 5.54 28.69
CA PRO A 323 15.04 4.51 28.75
C PRO A 323 15.74 4.30 27.40
N ALA A 324 17.05 4.10 27.37
CA ALA A 324 17.72 3.69 26.14
C ALA A 324 17.20 2.31 25.67
N ILE A 325 17.12 2.12 24.35
CA ILE A 325 16.68 0.86 23.72
C ILE A 325 17.68 0.44 22.65
N GLU A 326 17.72 -0.85 22.32
CA GLU A 326 18.56 -1.32 21.23
C GLU A 326 17.98 -0.88 19.88
N GLN A 327 18.78 -0.19 19.05
CA GLN A 327 18.37 0.24 17.72
C GLN A 327 19.16 -0.50 16.64
N ARG A 328 18.51 -0.92 15.55
CA ARG A 328 19.16 -1.61 14.42
C ARG A 328 18.60 -1.20 13.08
N THR A 329 19.45 -1.17 12.06
CA THR A 329 19.03 -0.92 10.67
C THR A 329 18.73 -2.21 9.90
N GLU A 330 19.27 -3.35 10.34
CA GLU A 330 19.14 -4.64 9.66
C GLU A 330 17.84 -5.37 10.04
N LEU A 331 16.81 -5.27 9.18
CA LEU A 331 15.56 -6.02 9.32
C LEU A 331 15.74 -7.54 9.20
N TRP A 332 16.70 -7.97 8.39
CA TRP A 332 16.90 -9.38 7.99
C TRP A 332 17.71 -10.22 8.98
N SER A 333 18.18 -9.62 10.07
CA SER A 333 18.98 -10.27 11.10
C SER A 333 18.37 -10.07 12.51
N PRO A 334 17.05 -10.36 12.72
CA PRO A 334 16.45 -10.14 14.02
C PRO A 334 17.06 -11.11 15.04
N LYS A 335 17.33 -10.61 16.26
CA LYS A 335 17.68 -11.52 17.36
C LYS A 335 16.43 -12.33 17.72
N PRO A 336 16.58 -13.58 18.18
CA PRO A 336 15.45 -14.35 18.68
C PRO A 336 14.77 -13.58 19.80
N LEU A 337 13.45 -13.44 19.70
CA LEU A 337 12.64 -12.76 20.71
C LEU A 337 12.27 -13.73 21.84
N PRO A 338 12.12 -13.24 23.09
CA PRO A 338 11.63 -14.06 24.18
C PRO A 338 10.20 -14.57 23.94
N ALA A 339 9.83 -15.66 24.60
CA ALA A 339 8.49 -16.21 24.51
C ALA A 339 7.42 -15.15 24.84
N HIS A 340 6.31 -15.17 24.10
CA HIS A 340 5.20 -14.21 24.22
C HIS A 340 5.55 -12.74 23.92
N SER A 341 6.66 -12.46 23.22
CA SER A 341 6.95 -11.11 22.72
C SER A 341 5.92 -10.62 21.70
N SER A 342 5.72 -9.31 21.63
CA SER A 342 4.93 -8.64 20.61
C SER A 342 5.83 -7.89 19.63
N GLN A 343 5.40 -7.83 18.36
CA GLN A 343 6.02 -7.01 17.33
C GLN A 343 5.02 -5.96 16.82
N LEU A 344 5.47 -4.71 16.72
CA LEU A 344 4.74 -3.62 16.08
C LEU A 344 5.45 -3.25 14.77
N VAL A 345 4.79 -3.51 13.65
CA VAL A 345 5.44 -3.55 12.34
C VAL A 345 4.74 -2.62 11.37
N ARG A 346 5.52 -1.90 10.55
CA ARG A 346 4.98 -1.11 9.44
C ARG A 346 5.74 -1.43 8.17
N LEU A 347 5.06 -2.02 7.19
CA LEU A 347 5.68 -2.36 5.92
C LEU A 347 4.94 -1.65 4.79
N ALA A 348 5.68 -1.02 3.89
CA ALA A 348 5.10 -0.20 2.82
C ALA A 348 5.84 -0.32 1.48
N GLU A 349 7.00 -0.98 1.42
CA GLU A 349 7.80 -1.06 0.20
C GLU A 349 7.12 -1.94 -0.86
N THR A 350 6.52 -1.30 -1.85
CA THR A 350 5.81 -1.96 -2.96
C THR A 350 6.71 -2.25 -4.16
N LYS A 351 7.97 -1.79 -4.17
CA LYS A 351 8.94 -2.14 -5.22
C LYS A 351 9.21 -3.64 -5.20
N GLN A 352 9.49 -4.17 -6.38
CA GLN A 352 9.91 -5.56 -6.54
C GLN A 352 11.42 -5.67 -6.25
N PRO A 353 11.85 -6.69 -5.50
CA PRO A 353 13.26 -6.90 -5.24
C PRO A 353 14.03 -7.24 -6.52
N SER A 354 15.29 -6.82 -6.59
CA SER A 354 16.20 -7.18 -7.67
C SER A 354 16.45 -8.70 -7.70
N ALA A 355 16.99 -9.23 -8.80
CA ALA A 355 17.31 -10.66 -8.88
C ALA A 355 18.31 -11.10 -7.80
N ALA A 356 19.29 -10.25 -7.46
CA ALA A 356 20.26 -10.50 -6.39
C ALA A 356 19.58 -10.48 -5.01
N ASP A 357 18.71 -9.50 -4.76
CA ASP A 357 17.96 -9.42 -3.49
C ASP A 357 17.04 -10.62 -3.31
N ARG A 358 16.37 -11.10 -4.37
CA ARG A 358 15.53 -12.30 -4.31
C ARG A 358 16.32 -13.53 -3.88
N GLN A 359 17.53 -13.74 -4.40
CA GLN A 359 18.39 -14.84 -3.99
C GLN A 359 18.79 -14.73 -2.52
N ARG A 360 19.15 -13.51 -2.09
CA ARG A 360 19.48 -13.20 -0.69
C ARG A 360 18.28 -13.46 0.23
N PHE A 361 17.11 -12.91 -0.08
CA PHE A 361 15.89 -13.06 0.70
C PHE A 361 15.41 -14.51 0.75
N THR A 362 15.52 -15.27 -0.34
CA THR A 362 15.21 -16.70 -0.35
C THR A 362 16.10 -17.47 0.64
N THR A 363 17.38 -17.12 0.72
CA THR A 363 18.32 -17.72 1.69
C THR A 363 17.94 -17.38 3.12
N LEU A 364 17.57 -16.12 3.38
CA LEU A 364 17.13 -15.65 4.71
C LEU A 364 15.80 -16.27 5.13
N LEU A 365 14.85 -16.45 4.21
CA LEU A 365 13.59 -17.14 4.49
C LEU A 365 13.81 -18.60 4.92
N ARG A 366 14.85 -19.28 4.40
CA ARG A 366 15.21 -20.63 4.88
C ARG A 366 15.76 -20.62 6.31
N GLN A 367 16.25 -19.49 6.81
CA GLN A 367 16.68 -19.37 8.21
C GLN A 367 15.47 -19.15 9.12
N SER A 368 14.53 -18.31 8.72
CA SER A 368 13.29 -18.05 9.48
C SER A 368 12.30 -19.20 9.41
N TRP A 369 12.32 -19.98 8.32
CA TRP A 369 11.43 -21.10 8.04
C TRP A 369 12.25 -22.34 7.59
N PRO A 370 13.02 -22.96 8.50
CA PRO A 370 13.97 -24.04 8.14
C PRO A 370 13.32 -25.28 7.52
N HIS A 371 12.05 -25.53 7.82
CA HIS A 371 11.33 -26.72 7.36
C HIS A 371 10.30 -26.43 6.26
N ARG A 372 10.25 -25.20 5.74
CA ARG A 372 9.25 -24.80 4.73
C ARG A 372 9.91 -24.10 3.56
N ARG A 373 9.54 -24.52 2.34
CA ARG A 373 9.84 -23.76 1.12
C ARG A 373 8.65 -22.85 0.83
N ILE A 374 8.93 -21.57 0.63
CA ILE A 374 7.91 -20.56 0.39
C ILE A 374 8.10 -20.07 -1.05
N PRO A 375 7.23 -20.49 -1.99
CA PRO A 375 7.37 -20.09 -3.39
C PRO A 375 6.88 -18.66 -3.57
N LEU A 376 7.79 -17.72 -3.81
CA LEU A 376 7.47 -16.32 -4.10
C LEU A 376 7.88 -15.99 -5.54
N THR A 377 6.96 -15.40 -6.32
CA THR A 377 7.23 -15.01 -7.71
C THR A 377 8.08 -13.74 -7.76
N ALA A 378 8.64 -13.45 -8.94
CA ALA A 378 9.39 -12.22 -9.19
C ALA A 378 8.54 -10.94 -9.03
N ALA A 379 7.21 -11.06 -9.13
CA ALA A 379 6.28 -9.93 -9.04
C ALA A 379 5.96 -9.52 -7.60
N VAL A 380 6.27 -10.37 -6.62
CA VAL A 380 5.99 -10.14 -5.20
C VAL A 380 6.75 -8.90 -4.70
N PRO A 381 6.06 -7.89 -4.14
CA PRO A 381 6.69 -6.70 -3.58
C PRO A 381 7.52 -7.03 -2.32
N THR A 382 8.57 -6.25 -2.08
CA THR A 382 9.53 -6.45 -0.98
C THR A 382 8.85 -6.60 0.39
N TRP A 383 7.81 -5.82 0.68
CA TRP A 383 7.12 -5.90 1.98
C TRP A 383 6.57 -7.30 2.31
N ILE A 384 6.19 -8.12 1.31
CA ILE A 384 5.71 -9.49 1.55
C ILE A 384 6.86 -10.39 2.01
N TRP A 385 8.04 -10.23 1.42
CA TRP A 385 9.24 -10.95 1.83
C TRP A 385 9.60 -10.62 3.28
N GLU A 386 9.59 -9.32 3.62
CA GLU A 386 9.85 -8.83 4.97
C GLU A 386 8.81 -9.36 5.97
N ALA A 387 7.52 -9.31 5.63
CA ALA A 387 6.44 -9.80 6.48
C ALA A 387 6.60 -11.29 6.81
N ILE A 388 6.85 -12.11 5.78
CA ILE A 388 7.04 -13.56 5.96
C ILE A 388 8.28 -13.85 6.80
N HIS A 389 9.38 -13.13 6.59
CA HIS A 389 10.60 -13.26 7.39
C HIS A 389 10.33 -12.95 8.87
N LEU A 390 9.70 -11.80 9.16
CA LEU A 390 9.37 -11.39 10.53
C LEU A 390 8.43 -12.37 11.24
N LEU A 391 7.43 -12.90 10.52
CA LEU A 391 6.52 -13.92 11.07
C LEU A 391 7.25 -15.22 11.44
N GLY A 392 8.27 -15.62 10.66
CA GLY A 392 9.07 -16.81 10.98
C GLY A 392 9.83 -16.70 12.30
N HIS A 393 10.24 -15.48 12.67
CA HIS A 393 10.94 -15.17 13.92
C HIS A 393 10.00 -14.88 15.12
N LEU A 394 8.69 -14.80 14.91
CA LEU A 394 7.75 -14.58 16.01
C LEU A 394 7.66 -15.85 16.87
N PRO A 395 7.88 -15.81 18.19
CA PRO A 395 7.81 -17.00 19.03
C PRO A 395 6.36 -17.48 19.22
N ASP A 396 6.18 -18.72 19.67
CA ASP A 396 4.84 -19.28 19.91
C ASP A 396 4.06 -18.44 20.93
N GLY A 397 2.80 -18.17 20.61
CA GLY A 397 1.94 -17.28 21.39
C GLY A 397 2.33 -15.79 21.35
N GLY A 398 3.39 -15.42 20.62
CA GLY A 398 3.73 -14.03 20.34
C GLY A 398 2.71 -13.36 19.42
N GLU A 399 2.63 -12.03 19.49
CA GLU A 399 1.68 -11.25 18.71
C GLU A 399 2.39 -10.36 17.68
N TRP A 400 1.77 -10.21 16.51
CA TRP A 400 2.25 -9.38 15.43
C TRP A 400 1.17 -8.38 15.05
N HIS A 401 1.45 -7.10 15.30
CA HIS A 401 0.58 -5.97 15.04
C HIS A 401 1.18 -5.19 13.88
N ALA A 402 0.53 -5.18 12.73
CA ALA A 402 1.13 -4.64 11.52
C ALA A 402 0.24 -3.67 10.75
N ASP A 403 0.84 -2.60 10.24
CA ASP A 403 0.26 -1.72 9.21
C ASP A 403 0.90 -2.06 7.85
N ILE A 404 0.11 -2.68 6.96
CA ILE A 404 0.55 -3.20 5.65
C ILE A 404 -0.36 -2.69 4.52
N PRO A 405 0.06 -2.79 3.23
CA PRO A 405 -0.76 -2.31 2.11
C PRO A 405 -2.07 -3.10 1.95
N ALA A 406 -3.23 -2.43 2.00
CA ALA A 406 -4.55 -3.06 2.07
C ALA A 406 -4.88 -4.01 0.90
N LYS A 407 -4.33 -3.73 -0.28
CA LYS A 407 -4.58 -4.48 -1.52
C LYS A 407 -4.01 -5.91 -1.50
N TRP A 408 -3.30 -6.30 -0.44
CA TRP A 408 -2.78 -7.66 -0.30
C TRP A 408 -3.88 -8.73 -0.36
N LEU A 409 -5.08 -8.47 0.17
CA LEU A 409 -6.21 -9.42 0.09
C LEU A 409 -6.74 -9.64 -1.34
N LEU A 410 -6.43 -8.74 -2.27
CA LEU A 410 -6.85 -8.84 -3.67
C LEU A 410 -5.77 -9.40 -4.59
N SER A 411 -4.49 -9.24 -4.22
CA SER A 411 -3.35 -9.61 -5.08
C SER A 411 -3.05 -11.10 -5.00
N ASP A 412 -3.00 -11.79 -6.13
CA ASP A 412 -2.63 -13.22 -6.18
C ASP A 412 -1.21 -13.45 -5.61
N ASP A 413 -0.31 -12.46 -5.72
CA ASP A 413 1.07 -12.52 -5.23
C ASP A 413 1.21 -12.69 -3.70
N SER A 414 0.15 -12.37 -2.93
CA SER A 414 0.15 -12.55 -1.47
C SER A 414 -0.40 -13.91 -1.01
N GLN A 415 -0.72 -14.82 -1.94
CA GLN A 415 -1.23 -16.15 -1.61
C GLN A 415 -0.31 -16.92 -0.63
N PRO A 416 1.03 -16.97 -0.81
CA PRO A 416 1.90 -17.67 0.13
C PRO A 416 1.91 -17.04 1.53
N PHE A 417 1.77 -15.73 1.62
CA PHE A 417 1.65 -15.02 2.90
C PHE A 417 0.36 -15.40 3.64
N TRP A 418 -0.75 -15.52 2.91
CA TRP A 418 -2.04 -15.93 3.49
C TRP A 418 -2.06 -17.39 3.94
N GLU A 419 -1.43 -18.29 3.20
CA GLU A 419 -1.30 -19.70 3.58
C GLU A 419 -0.56 -19.84 4.91
N ILE A 420 0.55 -19.11 5.08
CA ILE A 420 1.29 -19.05 6.34
C ILE A 420 0.39 -18.56 7.48
N ILE A 421 -0.38 -17.49 7.26
CA ILE A 421 -1.33 -16.98 8.28
C ILE A 421 -2.35 -18.07 8.66
N CYS A 422 -2.93 -18.77 7.69
CA CYS A 422 -3.96 -19.77 7.94
C CYS A 422 -3.47 -21.02 8.67
N GLU A 423 -2.21 -21.39 8.43
CA GLU A 423 -1.58 -22.59 8.99
C GLU A 423 -1.00 -22.35 10.39
N GLU A 424 -0.24 -21.27 10.57
CA GLU A 424 0.61 -21.05 11.75
C GLU A 424 0.06 -19.98 12.71
N PHE A 425 -0.94 -19.19 12.29
CA PHE A 425 -1.41 -18.04 13.05
C PHE A 425 -2.92 -18.02 13.26
N THR A 426 -3.31 -17.23 14.25
CA THR A 426 -4.69 -16.83 14.50
C THR A 426 -4.83 -15.34 14.22
N LEU A 427 -5.71 -14.99 13.26
CA LEU A 427 -6.05 -13.60 12.98
C LEU A 427 -7.00 -13.08 14.07
N LEU A 428 -6.54 -12.15 14.89
CA LEU A 428 -7.32 -11.56 15.98
C LEU A 428 -8.10 -10.33 15.52
N HIS A 429 -7.48 -9.51 14.68
CA HIS A 429 -8.07 -8.27 14.19
C HIS A 429 -7.61 -7.94 12.77
N LEU A 430 -8.53 -7.41 11.97
CA LEU A 430 -8.28 -6.92 10.63
C LEU A 430 -9.10 -5.65 10.41
N SER A 431 -8.46 -4.54 10.10
CA SER A 431 -9.16 -3.28 9.85
C SER A 431 -8.59 -2.44 8.71
N LEU A 432 -9.44 -1.57 8.16
CA LEU A 432 -9.11 -0.63 7.08
C LEU A 432 -9.27 0.82 7.57
N PRO A 433 -8.30 1.36 8.33
CA PRO A 433 -8.38 2.74 8.82
C PRO A 433 -8.25 3.78 7.69
N ALA A 434 -7.65 3.39 6.56
CA ALA A 434 -7.45 4.23 5.38
C ALA A 434 -7.51 3.38 4.11
N ALA A 435 -7.85 4.00 2.98
CA ALA A 435 -8.10 3.32 1.70
C ALA A 435 -6.99 2.36 1.23
N GLU A 436 -5.73 2.67 1.54
CA GLU A 436 -4.57 1.92 1.04
C GLU A 436 -3.84 1.13 2.11
N ARG A 437 -4.29 1.19 3.37
CA ARG A 437 -3.59 0.64 4.52
C ARG A 437 -4.51 -0.26 5.33
N CYS A 438 -3.94 -1.36 5.80
CA CYS A 438 -4.67 -2.38 6.55
C CYS A 438 -3.91 -2.69 7.82
N LEU A 439 -4.61 -2.64 8.95
CA LEU A 439 -4.08 -3.06 10.23
C LEU A 439 -4.42 -4.52 10.45
N VAL A 440 -3.41 -5.31 10.79
CA VAL A 440 -3.52 -6.75 11.02
C VAL A 440 -2.97 -7.06 12.40
N GLN A 441 -3.72 -7.82 13.19
CA GLN A 441 -3.23 -8.40 14.44
C GLN A 441 -3.26 -9.92 14.32
N LEU A 442 -2.09 -10.54 14.40
CA LEU A 442 -1.91 -11.98 14.39
C LEU A 442 -1.36 -12.45 15.74
N LYS A 443 -1.67 -13.69 16.10
CA LYS A 443 -1.03 -14.40 17.20
C LYS A 443 -0.50 -15.74 16.68
N ARG A 444 0.75 -16.08 16.97
CA ARG A 444 1.31 -17.38 16.57
C ARG A 444 0.66 -18.52 17.33
N GLY A 445 0.31 -19.58 16.63
CA GLY A 445 -0.49 -20.69 17.10
C GLY A 445 -1.94 -20.59 16.65
N THR A 446 -2.60 -21.74 16.53
CA THR A 446 -4.01 -21.84 16.15
C THR A 446 -4.89 -21.99 17.38
N VAL A 447 -5.70 -20.97 17.67
CA VAL A 447 -6.65 -20.96 18.78
C VAL A 447 -8.05 -20.71 18.23
N ALA A 448 -9.05 -21.36 18.81
CA ALA A 448 -10.45 -21.12 18.48
C ALA A 448 -10.92 -19.79 19.09
N THR A 449 -10.46 -18.66 18.54
CA THR A 449 -10.90 -17.31 18.91
C THR A 449 -11.67 -16.65 17.77
N ALA A 450 -12.43 -15.61 18.11
CA ALA A 450 -13.10 -14.77 17.13
C ALA A 450 -12.14 -13.69 16.60
N THR A 451 -12.11 -13.55 15.28
CA THR A 451 -11.50 -12.44 14.56
C THR A 451 -12.45 -11.25 14.55
N THR A 452 -11.94 -10.06 14.87
CA THR A 452 -12.68 -8.79 14.71
C THR A 452 -12.36 -8.17 13.36
N LEU A 453 -13.35 -8.08 12.47
CA LEU A 453 -13.27 -7.35 11.20
C LEU A 453 -13.84 -5.93 11.40
N GLU A 454 -13.08 -4.90 11.04
CA GLU A 454 -13.47 -3.50 11.21
C GLU A 454 -13.23 -2.71 9.92
N GLY A 455 -14.32 -2.48 9.21
CA GLY A 455 -14.38 -1.61 8.04
C GLY A 455 -14.88 -0.21 8.38
N GLU A 456 -14.98 0.64 7.36
CA GLU A 456 -15.55 1.99 7.49
C GLU A 456 -17.03 1.96 7.93
N LEU A 457 -17.77 0.93 7.49
CA LEU A 457 -19.23 0.86 7.65
C LEU A 457 -19.70 -0.15 8.70
N CYS A 458 -18.83 -1.06 9.16
CA CYS A 458 -19.20 -2.07 10.15
C CYS A 458 -18.01 -2.60 10.95
N LYS A 459 -18.31 -3.09 12.15
CA LYS A 459 -17.39 -3.82 13.01
C LYS A 459 -18.07 -5.09 13.51
N GLU A 460 -17.53 -6.24 13.13
CA GLU A 460 -18.14 -7.54 13.35
C GLU A 460 -17.13 -8.57 13.83
N ARG A 461 -17.61 -9.63 14.50
CA ARG A 461 -16.77 -10.72 15.00
C ARG A 461 -17.16 -12.05 14.36
N ILE A 462 -16.18 -12.73 13.77
CA ILE A 462 -16.34 -14.02 13.10
C ILE A 462 -15.35 -15.03 13.71
N PRO A 463 -15.73 -16.28 14.00
CA PRO A 463 -14.78 -17.31 14.39
C PRO A 463 -13.65 -17.48 13.36
N TRP A 464 -12.38 -17.44 13.80
CA TRP A 464 -11.22 -17.55 12.90
C TRP A 464 -11.26 -18.83 12.05
N LEU A 465 -11.70 -19.94 12.66
CA LEU A 465 -11.80 -21.24 11.99
C LEU A 465 -12.76 -21.24 10.79
N ASP A 466 -13.78 -20.38 10.81
CA ASP A 466 -14.71 -20.21 9.69
C ASP A 466 -14.16 -19.22 8.67
N LEU A 467 -13.52 -18.14 9.15
CA LEU A 467 -12.95 -17.09 8.31
C LEU A 467 -11.77 -17.60 7.47
N ARG A 468 -10.87 -18.41 8.04
CA ARG A 468 -9.69 -18.95 7.33
C ARG A 468 -10.03 -19.90 6.17
N LYS A 469 -11.26 -20.43 6.15
CA LYS A 469 -11.77 -21.27 5.05
C LYS A 469 -12.29 -20.45 3.88
N GLN A 470 -12.54 -19.16 4.09
CA GLN A 470 -12.99 -18.24 3.06
C GLN A 470 -11.81 -17.75 2.23
N SER A 471 -12.08 -17.30 1.01
CA SER A 471 -11.06 -16.66 0.19
C SER A 471 -10.72 -15.25 0.67
N ARG A 472 -9.52 -14.78 0.32
CA ARG A 472 -9.07 -13.43 0.65
C ARG A 472 -9.94 -12.34 0.04
N ARG A 473 -10.47 -12.56 -1.17
CA ARG A 473 -11.41 -11.65 -1.85
C ARG A 473 -12.74 -11.57 -1.12
N TRP A 474 -13.22 -12.68 -0.55
CA TRP A 474 -14.40 -12.67 0.31
C TRP A 474 -14.17 -11.84 1.57
N ILE A 475 -13.00 -11.98 2.22
CA ILE A 475 -12.65 -11.18 3.40
C ILE A 475 -12.56 -9.69 3.05
N TRP A 476 -11.93 -9.35 1.92
CA TRP A 476 -11.89 -7.98 1.40
C TRP A 476 -13.30 -7.40 1.26
N LEU A 477 -14.20 -8.14 0.62
CA LEU A 477 -15.59 -7.71 0.49
C LEU A 477 -16.22 -7.44 1.86
N LEU A 478 -16.11 -8.38 2.81
CA LEU A 478 -16.70 -8.25 4.14
C LEU A 478 -16.27 -6.97 4.87
N LEU A 479 -15.02 -6.50 4.68
CA LEU A 479 -14.51 -5.25 5.26
C LEU A 479 -15.16 -3.98 4.67
N HIS A 480 -15.79 -4.06 3.50
CA HIS A 480 -16.42 -2.92 2.83
C HIS A 480 -17.95 -2.98 2.84
N LEU A 481 -18.54 -4.03 3.41
CA LEU A 481 -19.99 -4.17 3.48
C LEU A 481 -20.58 -3.35 4.64
N PRO A 482 -21.74 -2.70 4.43
CA PRO A 482 -22.58 -2.23 5.53
C PRO A 482 -23.01 -3.37 6.45
N ALA A 483 -23.30 -3.08 7.71
CA ALA A 483 -23.67 -4.07 8.72
C ALA A 483 -24.84 -4.98 8.30
N GLU A 484 -25.84 -4.44 7.61
CA GLU A 484 -26.99 -5.24 7.18
C GLU A 484 -26.67 -6.20 6.02
N THR A 485 -25.89 -5.76 5.03
CA THR A 485 -25.40 -6.64 3.96
C THR A 485 -24.46 -7.71 4.51
N PHE A 486 -23.61 -7.35 5.47
CA PHE A 486 -22.76 -8.31 6.16
C PHE A 486 -23.58 -9.42 6.85
N ARG A 487 -24.70 -9.07 7.49
CA ARG A 487 -25.61 -10.07 8.10
C ARG A 487 -26.21 -11.02 7.06
N LEU A 488 -26.47 -10.55 5.83
CA LEU A 488 -26.94 -11.44 4.76
C LEU A 488 -25.87 -12.46 4.37
N CYS A 489 -24.59 -12.05 4.29
CA CYS A 489 -23.47 -12.98 4.09
C CYS A 489 -23.34 -13.96 5.26
N ARG A 490 -23.38 -13.48 6.50
CA ARG A 490 -23.26 -14.31 7.72
C ARG A 490 -24.39 -15.33 7.87
N ASN A 491 -25.61 -14.94 7.51
CA ASN A 491 -26.78 -15.82 7.58
C ASN A 491 -26.91 -16.75 6.35
N GLY A 492 -25.89 -16.79 5.47
CA GLY A 492 -25.87 -17.63 4.28
C GLY A 492 -26.92 -17.27 3.24
N LYS A 493 -27.44 -16.03 3.25
CA LYS A 493 -28.37 -15.52 2.21
C LYS A 493 -27.62 -15.02 0.98
N LEU A 494 -26.41 -14.49 1.20
CA LEU A 494 -25.40 -14.25 0.18
C LEU A 494 -24.25 -15.23 0.43
N ILE A 495 -23.88 -16.01 -0.59
CA ILE A 495 -22.83 -17.02 -0.56
C ILE A 495 -21.76 -16.69 -1.61
N PRO A 496 -20.50 -17.11 -1.42
CA PRO A 496 -19.47 -16.96 -2.45
C PRO A 496 -19.86 -17.72 -3.73
N ALA A 497 -19.69 -17.10 -4.90
CA ALA A 497 -20.10 -17.69 -6.18
C ALA A 497 -19.50 -19.07 -6.44
N GLY A 498 -18.30 -19.37 -5.95
CA GLY A 498 -17.67 -20.69 -6.05
C GLY A 498 -18.44 -21.83 -5.38
N THR A 499 -19.44 -21.53 -4.56
CA THR A 499 -20.31 -22.53 -3.91
C THR A 499 -21.58 -22.87 -4.71
N LEU A 500 -21.85 -22.16 -5.82
CA LEU A 500 -23.02 -22.43 -6.64
C LEU A 500 -22.80 -23.65 -7.54
N THR A 501 -23.77 -24.55 -7.54
CA THR A 501 -23.91 -25.56 -8.57
C THR A 501 -24.49 -24.90 -9.82
N ARG A 502 -23.91 -25.14 -11.00
CA ARG A 502 -24.44 -24.56 -12.24
C ARG A 502 -25.79 -25.18 -12.56
N THR A 503 -26.85 -24.38 -12.46
CA THR A 503 -28.19 -24.77 -12.88
C THR A 503 -28.63 -23.89 -14.06
N GLU A 504 -28.63 -24.48 -15.26
CA GLU A 504 -28.95 -23.79 -16.52
C GLU A 504 -30.35 -23.15 -16.51
N HIS A 505 -31.29 -23.70 -15.72
CA HIS A 505 -32.65 -23.18 -15.60
C HIS A 505 -32.77 -21.85 -14.84
N LEU A 506 -31.73 -21.40 -14.12
CA LEU A 506 -31.72 -20.14 -13.36
C LEU A 506 -30.99 -19.00 -14.09
N GLN A 507 -30.60 -19.21 -15.35
CA GLN A 507 -29.74 -18.26 -16.06
C GLN A 507 -30.37 -16.86 -16.21
N LEU A 508 -31.69 -16.78 -16.41
CA LEU A 508 -32.38 -15.49 -16.53
C LEU A 508 -32.38 -14.72 -15.19
N ALA A 509 -32.63 -15.40 -14.07
CA ALA A 509 -32.54 -14.81 -12.73
C ALA A 509 -31.11 -14.36 -12.39
N ILE A 510 -30.10 -15.15 -12.77
CA ILE A 510 -28.68 -14.83 -12.61
C ILE A 510 -28.31 -13.56 -13.36
N GLU A 511 -28.65 -13.47 -14.65
CA GLU A 511 -28.35 -12.30 -15.48
C GLU A 511 -29.06 -11.04 -14.97
N THR A 512 -30.30 -11.19 -14.51
CA THR A 512 -31.09 -10.11 -13.92
C THR A 512 -30.47 -9.60 -12.63
N TYR A 513 -29.99 -10.48 -11.74
CA TYR A 513 -29.29 -10.10 -10.52
C TYR A 513 -27.97 -9.37 -10.80
N LEU A 514 -27.18 -9.85 -11.77
CA LEU A 514 -25.91 -9.22 -12.15
C LEU A 514 -26.06 -7.80 -12.70
N GLY A 515 -27.24 -7.46 -13.24
CA GLY A 515 -27.59 -6.12 -13.70
C GLY A 515 -27.94 -5.12 -12.59
N THR A 516 -27.96 -5.54 -11.32
CA THR A 516 -28.28 -4.66 -10.18
C THR A 516 -27.13 -3.71 -9.84
N SER A 517 -27.46 -2.52 -9.31
CA SER A 517 -26.46 -1.54 -8.83
C SER A 517 -25.55 -2.12 -7.76
N PHE A 518 -26.09 -2.97 -6.87
CA PHE A 518 -25.32 -3.73 -5.89
C PHE A 518 -24.19 -4.52 -6.56
N CYS A 519 -24.52 -5.31 -7.58
CA CYS A 519 -23.53 -6.13 -8.27
C CYS A 519 -22.48 -5.31 -9.00
N LEU A 520 -22.89 -4.22 -9.64
CA LEU A 520 -21.98 -3.31 -10.34
C LEU A 520 -20.96 -2.67 -9.39
N GLU A 521 -21.40 -2.19 -8.23
CA GLU A 521 -20.49 -1.59 -7.25
C GLU A 521 -19.60 -2.65 -6.57
N THR A 522 -20.12 -3.85 -6.30
CA THR A 522 -19.32 -4.97 -5.80
C THR A 522 -18.25 -5.41 -6.80
N ALA A 523 -18.59 -5.49 -8.09
CA ALA A 523 -17.64 -5.83 -9.15
C ALA A 523 -16.52 -4.80 -9.24
N ARG A 524 -16.84 -3.49 -9.13
CA ARG A 524 -15.84 -2.42 -9.07
C ARG A 524 -14.94 -2.54 -7.84
N LEU A 525 -15.50 -2.83 -6.67
CA LEU A 525 -14.74 -3.03 -5.44
C LEU A 525 -13.73 -4.20 -5.55
N LEU A 526 -14.12 -5.27 -6.23
CA LEU A 526 -13.28 -6.45 -6.50
C LEU A 526 -12.35 -6.27 -7.72
N LYS A 527 -12.33 -5.08 -8.35
CA LYS A 527 -11.55 -4.73 -9.55
C LYS A 527 -11.82 -5.65 -10.75
N MET A 528 -13.07 -6.04 -10.93
CA MET A 528 -13.50 -6.74 -12.14
C MET A 528 -13.73 -5.70 -13.25
N GLU A 529 -13.17 -5.91 -14.45
CA GLU A 529 -13.37 -4.97 -15.56
C GLU A 529 -14.86 -4.87 -15.95
N PRO A 530 -15.39 -3.68 -16.30
CA PRO A 530 -16.80 -3.53 -16.67
C PRO A 530 -17.22 -4.34 -17.90
N VAL A 531 -16.24 -4.71 -18.75
CA VAL A 531 -16.45 -5.41 -20.02
C VAL A 531 -16.88 -6.87 -19.82
N THR A 532 -16.67 -7.45 -18.65
CA THR A 532 -17.13 -8.82 -18.39
C THR A 532 -18.62 -8.93 -18.16
N ILE A 533 -19.40 -7.87 -17.96
CA ILE A 533 -20.85 -7.97 -17.66
C ILE A 533 -21.70 -8.17 -18.94
N GLY A 534 -21.37 -9.18 -19.75
CA GLY A 534 -22.10 -9.62 -20.95
C GLY A 534 -22.31 -11.15 -20.98
N HIS A 535 -23.49 -11.56 -21.44
CA HIS A 535 -24.12 -12.90 -21.38
C HIS A 535 -23.17 -14.13 -21.46
N GLY A 536 -23.38 -15.11 -20.57
CA GLY A 536 -22.84 -16.48 -20.65
C GLY A 536 -21.46 -16.74 -20.04
N SER A 537 -20.41 -15.97 -20.39
CA SER A 537 -19.04 -16.22 -19.86
C SER A 537 -18.77 -15.60 -18.48
N LEU A 538 -19.70 -14.78 -17.98
CA LEU A 538 -19.68 -14.09 -16.69
C LEU A 538 -19.55 -15.02 -15.49
N VAL A 539 -20.35 -16.08 -15.46
CA VAL A 539 -20.54 -16.88 -14.25
C VAL A 539 -19.26 -17.63 -13.89
N SER A 540 -18.49 -18.10 -14.89
CA SER A 540 -17.17 -18.70 -14.65
C SER A 540 -16.17 -17.71 -14.06
N ASP A 541 -16.17 -16.46 -14.53
CA ASP A 541 -15.24 -15.46 -14.05
C ASP A 541 -15.64 -15.02 -12.63
N LEU A 542 -16.94 -14.80 -12.38
CA LEU A 542 -17.48 -14.48 -11.05
C LEU A 542 -17.23 -15.58 -10.01
N ILE A 543 -17.33 -16.84 -10.42
CA ILE A 543 -16.96 -18.01 -9.60
C ILE A 543 -15.48 -17.92 -9.17
N GLY A 544 -14.58 -17.57 -10.09
CA GLY A 544 -13.15 -17.40 -9.78
C GLY A 544 -12.82 -16.20 -8.90
N HIS A 545 -13.77 -15.29 -8.67
CA HIS A 545 -13.60 -14.07 -7.86
C HIS A 545 -14.36 -14.11 -6.52
N ASP A 546 -15.01 -15.22 -6.18
CA ASP A 546 -15.84 -15.38 -4.97
C ASP A 546 -16.86 -14.25 -4.79
N PHE A 547 -17.50 -13.88 -5.89
CA PHE A 547 -18.51 -12.83 -5.92
C PHE A 547 -19.71 -13.17 -5.01
N PRO A 548 -20.30 -12.22 -4.27
CA PRO A 548 -21.45 -12.49 -3.40
C PRO A 548 -22.70 -12.74 -4.22
N PHE A 549 -23.24 -13.94 -4.07
CA PHE A 549 -24.35 -14.43 -4.86
C PHE A 549 -25.53 -14.87 -3.99
N PRO A 550 -26.79 -14.66 -4.38
CA PRO A 550 -27.94 -15.18 -3.66
C PRO A 550 -27.96 -16.70 -3.68
N THR A 551 -28.54 -17.30 -2.65
CA THR A 551 -28.80 -18.76 -2.63
C THR A 551 -29.69 -19.18 -3.79
N GLU A 552 -29.58 -20.44 -4.22
CA GLU A 552 -30.42 -21.04 -5.27
C GLU A 552 -31.92 -20.83 -5.01
N ALA A 553 -32.37 -21.02 -3.76
CA ALA A 553 -33.77 -20.79 -3.37
C ALA A 553 -34.24 -19.32 -3.55
N ALA A 554 -33.32 -18.35 -3.44
CA ALA A 554 -33.63 -16.95 -3.69
C ALA A 554 -33.68 -16.66 -5.19
N LEU A 555 -32.74 -17.22 -5.96
CA LEU A 555 -32.74 -17.12 -7.42
C LEU A 555 -33.98 -17.76 -8.04
N GLN A 556 -34.44 -18.91 -7.52
CA GLN A 556 -35.68 -19.54 -7.96
C GLN A 556 -36.89 -18.62 -7.76
N LYS A 557 -36.98 -17.92 -6.61
CA LYS A 557 -38.07 -16.94 -6.41
C LYS A 557 -38.04 -15.81 -7.44
N LEU A 558 -36.85 -15.35 -7.81
CA LEU A 558 -36.70 -14.33 -8.84
C LEU A 558 -37.06 -14.88 -10.23
N GLN A 559 -36.65 -16.12 -10.53
CA GLN A 559 -37.00 -16.83 -11.76
C GLN A 559 -38.53 -16.96 -11.89
N ASP A 560 -39.22 -17.42 -10.83
CA ASP A 560 -40.68 -17.54 -10.79
C ASP A 560 -41.38 -16.18 -11.02
N HIS A 561 -40.81 -15.09 -10.50
CA HIS A 561 -41.33 -13.74 -10.73
C HIS A 561 -41.10 -13.24 -12.16
N LEU A 562 -39.94 -13.53 -12.76
CA LEU A 562 -39.61 -13.14 -14.13
C LEU A 562 -40.46 -13.90 -15.16
N GLU A 563 -40.82 -15.15 -14.86
CA GLU A 563 -41.74 -15.94 -15.67
C GLU A 563 -43.18 -15.40 -15.62
N GLN A 564 -43.59 -14.80 -14.49
CA GLN A 564 -44.90 -14.18 -14.32
C GLN A 564 -44.96 -12.74 -14.85
N LYS A 565 -43.88 -11.97 -14.72
CA LYS A 565 -43.74 -10.57 -15.17
C LYS A 565 -42.47 -10.44 -16.01
N ARG A 566 -42.64 -10.30 -17.33
CA ARG A 566 -41.54 -10.22 -18.31
C ARG A 566 -40.54 -9.08 -18.06
N GLU A 567 -40.91 -8.03 -17.33
CA GLU A 567 -40.02 -6.95 -16.92
C GLU A 567 -40.23 -6.60 -15.44
N ILE A 568 -39.14 -6.62 -14.68
CA ILE A 568 -39.09 -6.19 -13.28
C ILE A 568 -38.16 -4.96 -13.22
N PRO A 569 -38.59 -3.82 -12.66
CA PRO A 569 -37.73 -2.66 -12.45
C PRO A 569 -36.48 -3.04 -11.64
N ARG A 570 -35.32 -2.47 -11.96
CA ARG A 570 -34.04 -2.85 -11.31
C ARG A 570 -34.07 -2.69 -9.79
N ASP A 571 -34.81 -1.70 -9.30
CA ASP A 571 -34.96 -1.40 -7.88
C ASP A 571 -35.86 -2.40 -7.15
N GLU A 572 -36.65 -3.20 -7.88
CA GLU A 572 -37.54 -4.22 -7.32
C GLU A 572 -36.87 -5.61 -7.17
N ILE A 573 -35.73 -5.85 -7.83
CA ILE A 573 -35.03 -7.15 -7.87
C ILE A 573 -34.51 -7.55 -6.49
N LEU A 574 -33.81 -6.67 -5.79
CA LEU A 574 -33.27 -6.94 -4.44
C LEU A 574 -34.39 -7.17 -3.40
N PRO A 575 -35.49 -6.37 -3.35
CA PRO A 575 -36.60 -6.68 -2.46
C PRO A 575 -37.22 -8.06 -2.70
N ILE A 576 -37.34 -8.50 -3.96
CA ILE A 576 -37.87 -9.82 -4.31
C ILE A 576 -36.95 -10.93 -3.77
N LEU A 577 -35.65 -10.81 -3.99
CA LEU A 577 -34.65 -11.79 -3.53
C LEU A 577 -34.61 -11.92 -1.99
N PHE A 578 -34.80 -10.82 -1.28
CA PHE A 578 -34.63 -10.76 0.17
C PHE A 578 -35.92 -10.45 0.95
N SER A 579 -37.09 -10.74 0.35
CA SER A 579 -38.42 -10.68 0.98
C SER A 579 -38.75 -9.32 1.63
N GLY A 580 -38.58 -8.23 0.87
CA GLY A 580 -38.95 -6.87 1.29
C GLY A 580 -37.90 -6.14 2.16
N ARG A 581 -36.71 -6.71 2.35
CA ARG A 581 -35.60 -6.08 3.08
C ARG A 581 -34.65 -5.28 2.18
N ALA A 582 -35.14 -4.74 1.06
CA ALA A 582 -34.30 -4.02 0.09
C ALA A 582 -33.58 -2.82 0.67
N ASP A 583 -34.24 -2.11 1.59
CA ASP A 583 -33.73 -0.93 2.30
C ASP A 583 -32.43 -1.23 3.08
N GLN A 584 -32.12 -2.51 3.29
CA GLN A 584 -30.94 -3.01 4.00
C GLN A 584 -29.74 -3.27 3.07
N LEU A 585 -29.95 -3.39 1.76
CA LEU A 585 -28.90 -3.61 0.77
C LEU A 585 -28.43 -2.28 0.21
N LYS A 586 -27.52 -1.63 0.94
CA LYS A 586 -26.76 -0.52 0.37
C LYS A 586 -25.57 -1.10 -0.40
N PRO A 587 -25.30 -0.61 -1.63
CA PRO A 587 -24.10 -1.00 -2.35
C PRO A 587 -22.87 -0.65 -1.50
N PRO A 588 -21.77 -1.42 -1.61
CA PRO A 588 -20.50 -1.02 -1.01
C PRO A 588 -20.14 0.37 -1.55
N GLN A 589 -19.87 1.32 -0.66
CA GLN A 589 -19.48 2.67 -1.09
C GLN A 589 -18.01 2.65 -1.52
N ALA A 590 -17.77 2.80 -2.81
CA ALA A 590 -16.44 3.06 -3.36
C ALA A 590 -16.13 4.56 -3.29
N ASN A 591 -16.08 5.16 -2.09
CA ASN A 591 -15.68 6.56 -1.90
C ASN A 591 -14.15 6.74 -1.98
N TYR A 592 -13.49 5.98 -2.85
CA TYR A 592 -12.06 6.08 -3.04
C TYR A 592 -11.83 6.62 -4.44
N GLY A 593 -11.40 7.89 -4.49
CA GLY A 593 -10.82 8.49 -5.68
C GLY A 593 -9.60 7.66 -6.05
N TRP A 594 -9.82 6.67 -6.91
CA TRP A 594 -8.73 5.96 -7.56
C TRP A 594 -8.03 7.00 -8.42
N GLY A 595 -6.87 7.49 -7.96
CA GLY A 595 -5.87 7.97 -8.90
C GLY A 595 -5.74 6.86 -9.95
N GLU A 596 -5.86 7.24 -11.22
CA GLU A 596 -5.71 6.35 -12.36
C GLU A 596 -4.39 5.57 -12.20
N GLY A 597 -4.47 4.42 -11.54
CA GLY A 597 -3.36 3.50 -11.42
C GLY A 597 -3.06 3.10 -12.83
N SER A 598 -1.91 3.56 -13.31
CA SER A 598 -1.37 3.39 -14.66
C SER A 598 -2.11 2.28 -15.38
N GLY A 599 -2.98 2.64 -16.33
CA GLY A 599 -3.52 1.67 -17.27
C GLY A 599 -2.32 0.89 -17.75
N THR A 600 -2.29 -0.42 -17.46
CA THR A 600 -1.21 -1.31 -17.90
C THR A 600 -1.04 -1.00 -19.37
N LYS A 601 0.07 -0.33 -19.73
CA LYS A 601 0.41 -0.10 -21.13
C LYS A 601 0.30 -1.48 -21.75
N ARG A 602 -0.64 -1.64 -22.69
CA ARG A 602 -0.81 -2.89 -23.42
C ARG A 602 0.56 -3.24 -23.96
N ALA A 603 1.19 -4.25 -23.35
CA ALA A 603 2.52 -4.68 -23.71
C ALA A 603 2.49 -5.01 -25.20
N SER A 604 3.54 -4.62 -25.92
CA SER A 604 3.62 -4.98 -27.33
C SER A 604 3.60 -6.52 -27.45
N ASN A 605 3.11 -7.06 -28.56
CA ASN A 605 3.14 -8.51 -28.80
C ASN A 605 4.56 -9.11 -28.64
N ARG A 606 5.62 -8.29 -28.72
CA ARG A 606 7.00 -8.69 -28.50
C ARG A 606 7.32 -8.92 -27.01
N GLU A 607 6.92 -8.00 -26.14
CA GLU A 607 7.11 -8.09 -24.68
C GLU A 607 6.32 -9.26 -24.08
N LEU A 608 5.10 -9.50 -24.56
CA LEU A 608 4.32 -10.68 -24.17
C LEU A 608 5.03 -11.98 -24.58
N ASN A 609 5.58 -12.05 -25.80
CA ASN A 609 6.29 -13.24 -26.26
C ASN A 609 7.57 -13.48 -25.43
N GLU A 610 8.28 -12.44 -25.02
CA GLU A 610 9.44 -12.55 -24.14
C GLU A 610 9.03 -13.01 -22.73
N SER A 611 7.95 -12.45 -22.17
CA SER A 611 7.39 -12.87 -20.88
C SER A 611 6.92 -14.34 -20.89
N LEU A 612 6.23 -14.79 -21.94
CA LEU A 612 5.81 -16.19 -22.08
C LEU A 612 7.01 -17.13 -22.25
N LYS A 613 8.05 -16.73 -23.01
CA LYS A 613 9.28 -17.50 -23.13
C LYS A 613 9.99 -17.66 -21.79
N GLN A 614 10.05 -16.59 -21.00
CA GLN A 614 10.65 -16.63 -19.67
C GLN A 614 9.84 -17.53 -18.72
N LEU A 615 8.51 -17.43 -18.74
CA LEU A 615 7.65 -18.26 -17.91
C LEU A 615 7.77 -19.75 -18.26
N ILE A 616 7.89 -20.07 -19.55
CA ILE A 616 8.22 -21.42 -20.02
C ILE A 616 9.59 -21.86 -19.53
N ALA A 617 10.63 -21.04 -19.68
CA ALA A 617 11.99 -21.41 -19.24
C ALA A 617 12.09 -21.65 -17.73
N GLU A 618 11.31 -20.92 -16.92
CA GLU A 618 11.31 -21.03 -15.46
C GLU A 618 10.44 -22.17 -14.92
N ASN A 619 9.39 -22.58 -15.64
CA ASN A 619 8.38 -23.51 -15.15
C ASN A 619 8.17 -24.75 -16.05
N ALA A 620 8.97 -24.92 -17.11
CA ALA A 620 8.93 -26.11 -17.95
C ALA A 620 9.36 -27.34 -17.13
N PRO A 621 8.53 -28.39 -17.06
CA PRO A 621 8.89 -29.62 -16.36
C PRO A 621 10.07 -30.33 -17.04
N ASP A 622 11.11 -30.65 -16.28
CA ASP A 622 12.27 -31.44 -16.74
C ASP A 622 11.96 -32.94 -16.69
N PHE A 623 11.58 -33.48 -17.85
CA PHE A 623 11.14 -34.87 -17.98
C PHE A 623 12.26 -35.80 -18.46
N PRO A 624 12.40 -37.01 -17.89
CA PRO A 624 11.67 -37.55 -16.73
C PRO A 624 12.36 -37.24 -15.39
N GLU A 625 13.57 -36.68 -15.40
CA GLU A 625 14.50 -36.68 -14.27
C GLU A 625 13.91 -36.10 -12.97
N GLN A 626 13.11 -35.03 -13.05
CA GLN A 626 12.50 -34.43 -11.86
C GLN A 626 11.49 -35.35 -11.13
N TYR A 627 11.02 -36.40 -11.78
CA TYR A 627 10.09 -37.39 -11.21
C TYR A 627 10.79 -38.66 -10.75
N LEU A 628 12.07 -38.84 -11.07
CA LEU A 628 12.81 -40.08 -10.80
C LEU A 628 13.47 -40.12 -9.41
N TYR A 629 13.46 -39.02 -8.65
CA TYR A 629 14.19 -38.90 -7.37
C TYR A 629 13.80 -39.92 -6.28
N ARG A 630 12.66 -40.62 -6.44
CA ARG A 630 12.15 -41.61 -5.49
C ARG A 630 12.59 -43.04 -5.81
N PHE A 631 13.20 -43.26 -6.97
CA PHE A 631 13.64 -44.57 -7.44
C PHE A 631 15.13 -44.72 -7.26
N SER A 632 15.56 -45.89 -6.78
CA SER A 632 16.97 -46.26 -6.73
C SER A 632 17.46 -46.65 -8.13
N SER A 633 18.77 -46.54 -8.39
CA SER A 633 19.34 -46.80 -9.73
C SER A 633 19.09 -48.22 -10.27
N ASP A 634 18.88 -49.19 -9.38
CA ASP A 634 18.52 -50.58 -9.68
C ASP A 634 17.04 -50.77 -10.09
N GLN A 635 16.20 -49.77 -9.85
CA GLN A 635 14.77 -49.75 -10.22
C GLN A 635 14.51 -49.01 -11.53
N LEU A 636 15.55 -48.49 -12.19
CA LEU A 636 15.45 -47.70 -13.41
C LEU A 636 16.08 -48.45 -14.60
N LYS A 637 15.40 -48.41 -15.75
CA LYS A 637 15.91 -48.86 -17.04
C LYS A 637 16.18 -47.66 -17.94
N THR A 638 17.23 -47.74 -18.76
CA THR A 638 17.54 -46.75 -19.80
C THR A 638 17.10 -47.29 -21.15
N ILE A 639 16.28 -46.53 -21.85
CA ILE A 639 15.70 -46.85 -23.16
C ILE A 639 16.23 -45.84 -24.17
N GLN A 640 16.70 -46.31 -25.32
CA GLN A 640 17.02 -45.43 -26.45
C GLN A 640 15.74 -45.07 -27.20
N ILE A 641 15.57 -43.79 -27.51
CA ILE A 641 14.35 -43.26 -28.13
C ILE A 641 14.67 -42.85 -29.57
N PRO A 642 14.18 -43.61 -30.57
CA PRO A 642 14.24 -43.19 -31.96
C PRO A 642 13.55 -41.83 -32.18
N PRO A 643 14.10 -40.96 -33.05
CA PRO A 643 13.46 -39.70 -33.38
C PRO A 643 12.16 -39.94 -34.17
N GLY A 644 11.14 -39.12 -33.90
CA GLY A 644 9.91 -39.12 -34.68
C GLY A 644 8.96 -40.30 -34.42
N LEU A 645 9.01 -40.92 -33.23
CA LEU A 645 8.12 -42.01 -32.84
C LEU A 645 6.64 -41.59 -32.94
N ARG A 646 5.82 -42.46 -33.53
CA ARG A 646 4.37 -42.33 -33.62
C ARG A 646 3.70 -43.63 -33.18
N PHE A 647 2.49 -43.52 -32.65
CA PHE A 647 1.70 -44.71 -32.36
C PHE A 647 1.20 -45.35 -33.67
N GLN A 648 1.36 -46.66 -33.81
CA GLN A 648 0.88 -47.41 -34.97
C GLN A 648 -0.35 -48.23 -34.63
N GLU A 649 -0.22 -49.19 -33.72
CA GLU A 649 -1.33 -50.07 -33.32
C GLU A 649 -1.12 -50.67 -31.92
N MET A 650 -2.21 -51.16 -31.34
CA MET A 650 -2.21 -51.91 -30.09
C MET A 650 -2.75 -53.30 -30.36
N PHE A 651 -1.92 -54.33 -30.15
CA PHE A 651 -2.28 -55.72 -30.43
C PHE A 651 -1.92 -56.61 -29.22
N PHE A 652 -2.92 -57.30 -28.66
CA PHE A 652 -2.76 -58.20 -27.49
C PHE A 652 -1.99 -57.60 -26.28
N GLY A 653 -2.20 -56.31 -25.99
CA GLY A 653 -1.57 -55.64 -24.84
C GLY A 653 -0.11 -55.23 -25.08
N GLN A 654 0.41 -55.42 -26.29
CA GLN A 654 1.64 -54.79 -26.78
C GLN A 654 1.29 -53.59 -27.65
N ILE A 655 2.08 -52.54 -27.51
CA ILE A 655 1.92 -51.28 -28.26
C ILE A 655 3.08 -51.18 -29.25
N LEU A 656 2.73 -51.08 -30.52
CA LEU A 656 3.69 -50.86 -31.61
C LEU A 656 3.82 -49.36 -31.85
N LEU A 657 5.04 -48.86 -31.70
CA LEU A 657 5.42 -47.50 -32.08
C LEU A 657 6.25 -47.56 -33.37
N GLU A 658 5.96 -46.69 -34.33
CA GLU A 658 6.68 -46.59 -35.59
C GLU A 658 7.63 -45.38 -35.55
N SER A 659 8.87 -45.57 -35.99
CA SER A 659 9.83 -44.50 -36.25
C SER A 659 10.37 -44.64 -37.68
N GLU A 660 11.08 -43.62 -38.18
CA GLU A 660 11.75 -43.69 -39.49
C GLU A 660 12.81 -44.82 -39.58
N GLU A 661 13.24 -45.34 -38.43
CA GLU A 661 14.27 -46.39 -38.30
C GLU A 661 13.68 -47.80 -38.08
N GLY A 662 12.37 -47.93 -37.87
CA GLY A 662 11.68 -49.20 -37.65
C GLY A 662 10.61 -49.16 -36.56
N THR A 663 10.01 -50.33 -36.26
CA THR A 663 8.96 -50.51 -35.25
C THR A 663 9.54 -50.90 -33.88
N VAL A 664 8.97 -50.34 -32.81
CA VAL A 664 9.37 -50.57 -31.41
C VAL A 664 8.19 -51.15 -30.64
N ASP A 665 8.37 -52.34 -30.08
CA ASP A 665 7.37 -53.01 -29.24
C ASP A 665 7.48 -52.58 -27.79
N VAL A 666 6.38 -52.08 -27.22
CA VAL A 666 6.30 -51.60 -25.84
C VAL A 666 5.27 -52.41 -25.05
N SER A 667 5.65 -52.81 -23.84
CA SER A 667 4.88 -53.74 -23.00
C SER A 667 3.86 -53.06 -22.08
N SER A 668 3.83 -51.72 -22.02
CA SER A 668 2.82 -50.98 -21.25
C SER A 668 2.46 -49.63 -21.89
N GLN A 669 1.22 -49.20 -21.67
CA GLN A 669 0.69 -47.93 -22.18
C GLN A 669 1.40 -46.72 -21.58
N ALA A 670 1.73 -46.78 -20.28
CA ALA A 670 2.46 -45.73 -19.60
C ALA A 670 3.88 -45.56 -20.16
N GLU A 671 4.58 -46.67 -20.42
CA GLU A 671 5.90 -46.63 -21.04
C GLU A 671 5.84 -46.08 -22.47
N ALA A 672 4.85 -46.51 -23.27
CA ALA A 672 4.65 -45.99 -24.61
C ALA A 672 4.37 -44.47 -24.61
N ALA A 673 3.55 -43.98 -23.67
CA ALA A 673 3.26 -42.56 -23.52
C ALA A 673 4.52 -41.75 -23.14
N CYS A 674 5.34 -42.27 -22.21
CA CYS A 674 6.62 -41.66 -21.87
C CYS A 674 7.59 -41.62 -23.06
N MET A 675 7.65 -42.67 -23.88
CA MET A 675 8.51 -42.73 -25.06
C MET A 675 8.06 -41.74 -26.15
N LEU A 676 6.75 -41.62 -26.39
CA LEU A 676 6.18 -40.65 -27.33
C LEU A 676 6.46 -39.20 -26.90
N VAL A 677 6.29 -38.89 -25.60
CA VAL A 677 6.64 -37.59 -25.03
C VAL A 677 8.13 -37.30 -25.16
N ALA A 678 8.99 -38.27 -24.82
CA ALA A 678 10.43 -38.12 -24.90
C ALA A 678 10.89 -37.86 -26.35
N SER A 679 10.31 -38.58 -27.31
CA SER A 679 10.59 -38.37 -28.74
C SER A 679 10.13 -37.00 -29.21
N ALA A 680 8.96 -36.52 -28.77
CA ALA A 680 8.46 -35.17 -29.09
C ALA A 680 9.31 -34.04 -28.49
N MET A 681 9.95 -34.29 -27.34
CA MET A 681 10.89 -33.37 -26.70
C MET A 681 12.33 -33.48 -27.26
N GLY A 682 12.57 -34.40 -28.21
CA GLY A 682 13.89 -34.61 -28.82
C GLY A 682 14.90 -35.31 -27.91
N LEU A 683 14.44 -36.04 -26.88
CA LEU A 683 15.31 -36.80 -25.99
C LEU A 683 15.73 -38.10 -26.68
N GLY A 684 17.04 -38.35 -26.79
CA GLY A 684 17.58 -39.59 -27.40
C GLY A 684 17.71 -40.77 -26.42
N ASN A 685 17.76 -40.50 -25.11
CA ASN A 685 17.80 -41.52 -24.06
C ASN A 685 16.77 -41.18 -22.99
N LEU A 686 16.04 -42.19 -22.52
CA LEU A 686 14.99 -42.04 -21.52
C LEU A 686 15.20 -43.02 -20.37
N ARG A 687 15.23 -42.51 -19.14
CA ARG A 687 15.28 -43.35 -17.93
C ARG A 687 13.87 -43.47 -17.36
N LEU A 688 13.40 -44.69 -17.13
CA LEU A 688 12.08 -44.95 -16.56
C LEU A 688 12.13 -46.07 -15.52
N PRO A 689 11.18 -46.11 -14.58
CA PRO A 689 11.00 -47.26 -13.70
C PRO A 689 10.83 -48.58 -14.46
N CYS A 690 11.28 -49.68 -13.88
CA CYS A 690 11.07 -51.02 -14.45
C CYS A 690 9.61 -51.49 -14.35
N SER A 691 8.81 -50.89 -13.46
CA SER A 691 7.41 -51.22 -13.20
C SER A 691 6.47 -50.32 -14.00
N GLY A 692 5.47 -50.91 -14.69
CA GLY A 692 4.50 -50.16 -15.50
C GLY A 692 3.65 -49.17 -14.69
N GLY A 693 3.29 -49.50 -13.44
CA GLY A 693 2.51 -48.60 -12.57
C GLY A 693 3.32 -47.39 -12.09
N ASP A 694 4.64 -47.55 -11.92
CA ASP A 694 5.54 -46.46 -11.55
C ASP A 694 5.83 -45.54 -12.74
N CYS A 695 5.93 -46.09 -13.96
CA CYS A 695 5.93 -45.31 -15.20
C CYS A 695 4.66 -44.47 -15.34
N GLU A 696 3.51 -45.03 -14.98
CA GLU A 696 2.22 -44.33 -15.04
C GLU A 696 2.19 -43.14 -14.06
N GLU A 697 2.72 -43.31 -12.84
CA GLU A 697 2.85 -42.22 -11.87
C GLU A 697 3.75 -41.08 -12.39
N VAL A 698 4.90 -41.42 -12.98
CA VAL A 698 5.83 -40.45 -13.58
C VAL A 698 5.14 -39.68 -14.70
N TYR A 699 4.47 -40.38 -15.60
CA TYR A 699 3.73 -39.78 -16.71
C TYR A 699 2.58 -38.88 -16.23
N ARG A 700 1.82 -39.32 -15.22
CA ARG A 700 0.67 -38.58 -14.67
C ARG A 700 1.09 -37.27 -14.03
N ARG A 701 2.17 -37.28 -13.23
CA ARG A 701 2.72 -36.05 -12.61
C ARG A 701 3.24 -35.08 -13.67
N PHE A 702 3.95 -35.59 -14.67
CA PHE A 702 4.39 -34.79 -15.80
C PHE A 702 3.24 -34.09 -16.52
N ARG A 703 2.16 -34.83 -16.78
CA ARG A 703 0.97 -34.27 -17.42
C ARG A 703 0.29 -33.21 -16.54
N GLN A 704 0.22 -33.42 -15.23
CA GLN A 704 -0.32 -32.43 -14.29
C GLN A 704 0.48 -31.13 -14.32
N ASP A 705 1.81 -31.20 -14.33
CA ASP A 705 2.67 -30.02 -14.38
C ASP A 705 2.54 -29.29 -15.73
N LEU A 706 2.43 -30.02 -16.84
CA LEU A 706 2.12 -29.43 -18.16
C LEU A 706 0.75 -28.74 -18.20
N HIS A 707 -0.28 -29.30 -17.55
CA HIS A 707 -1.59 -28.67 -17.42
C HIS A 707 -1.50 -27.35 -16.63
N GLN A 708 -0.73 -27.33 -15.54
CA GLN A 708 -0.53 -26.13 -14.73
C GLN A 708 0.22 -25.05 -15.51
N LEU A 709 1.33 -25.41 -16.17
CA LEU A 709 2.09 -24.51 -17.01
C LEU A 709 1.21 -23.90 -18.12
N ARG A 710 0.42 -24.74 -18.78
CA ARG A 710 -0.55 -24.28 -19.79
C ARG A 710 -1.54 -23.29 -19.22
N HIS A 711 -2.14 -23.59 -18.07
CA HIS A 711 -3.10 -22.70 -17.43
C HIS A 711 -2.47 -21.34 -17.10
N GLN A 712 -1.25 -21.34 -16.56
CA GLN A 712 -0.50 -20.11 -16.26
C GLN A 712 -0.22 -19.28 -17.52
N LEU A 713 0.17 -19.92 -18.62
CA LEU A 713 0.41 -19.23 -19.90
C LEU A 713 -0.89 -18.64 -20.48
N GLU A 714 -2.00 -19.39 -20.44
CA GLU A 714 -3.30 -18.92 -20.91
C GLU A 714 -3.80 -17.72 -20.09
N VAL A 715 -3.68 -17.78 -18.75
CA VAL A 715 -4.06 -16.69 -17.85
C VAL A 715 -3.19 -15.45 -18.09
N THR A 716 -1.87 -15.62 -18.19
CA THR A 716 -0.93 -14.51 -18.41
C THR A 716 -1.18 -13.83 -19.77
N ALA A 717 -1.35 -14.60 -20.84
CA ALA A 717 -1.62 -14.06 -22.16
C ALA A 717 -3.02 -13.40 -22.25
N THR A 718 -4.03 -13.96 -21.60
CA THR A 718 -5.39 -13.38 -21.60
C THR A 718 -5.43 -12.06 -20.83
N ARG A 719 -4.73 -11.98 -19.68
CA ARG A 719 -4.59 -10.75 -18.88
C ARG A 719 -3.93 -9.61 -19.67
N GLN A 720 -2.96 -9.90 -20.54
CA GLN A 720 -2.23 -8.87 -21.28
C GLN A 720 -2.86 -8.47 -22.62
N VAL A 721 -3.56 -9.39 -23.29
CA VAL A 721 -4.09 -9.18 -24.66
C VAL A 721 -5.58 -8.76 -24.66
N GLY A 722 -6.34 -9.12 -23.62
CA GLY A 722 -7.79 -8.86 -23.52
C GLY A 722 -8.68 -9.68 -24.47
N ASP A 723 -8.13 -10.18 -25.60
CA ASP A 723 -8.81 -11.09 -26.54
C ASP A 723 -8.32 -12.53 -26.35
N LYS A 724 -9.20 -13.39 -25.84
CA LYS A 724 -8.96 -14.82 -25.58
C LYS A 724 -8.52 -15.62 -26.82
N ARG A 725 -9.08 -15.32 -28.01
CA ARG A 725 -8.73 -16.06 -29.25
C ARG A 725 -7.32 -15.68 -29.74
N LYS A 726 -6.93 -14.43 -29.53
CA LYS A 726 -5.59 -13.94 -29.88
C LYS A 726 -4.55 -14.41 -28.85
N ALA A 727 -4.89 -14.39 -27.56
CA ALA A 727 -4.05 -14.93 -26.49
C ALA A 727 -3.72 -16.42 -26.71
N LEU A 728 -4.73 -17.26 -27.01
CA LEU A 728 -4.53 -18.68 -27.29
C LEU A 728 -3.63 -18.93 -28.50
N ARG A 729 -3.73 -18.12 -29.56
CA ARG A 729 -2.82 -18.23 -30.72
C ARG A 729 -1.37 -17.93 -30.37
N ILE A 730 -1.15 -16.92 -29.52
CA ILE A 730 0.20 -16.54 -29.06
C ILE A 730 0.77 -17.63 -28.15
N VAL A 731 -0.03 -18.14 -27.21
CA VAL A 731 0.39 -19.23 -26.32
C VAL A 731 0.73 -20.50 -27.11
N LYS A 732 -0.10 -20.92 -28.07
CA LYS A 732 0.20 -22.08 -28.92
C LYS A 732 1.50 -21.90 -29.71
N SER A 733 1.75 -20.71 -30.26
CA SER A 733 2.98 -20.38 -30.99
C SER A 733 4.23 -20.40 -30.09
N SER A 734 4.11 -19.91 -28.85
CA SER A 734 5.20 -19.97 -27.86
C SER A 734 5.45 -21.41 -27.38
N TRP A 735 4.39 -22.18 -27.18
CA TRP A 735 4.45 -23.59 -26.78
C TRP A 735 5.17 -24.45 -27.82
N SER A 736 4.81 -24.32 -29.10
CA SER A 736 5.46 -25.10 -30.18
C SER A 736 6.93 -24.77 -30.38
N ARG A 737 7.39 -23.59 -29.91
CA ARG A 737 8.80 -23.18 -29.99
C ARG A 737 9.64 -23.66 -28.82
N ALA A 738 9.03 -24.20 -27.77
CA ALA A 738 9.67 -24.50 -26.49
C ALA A 738 10.16 -25.95 -26.34
N ALA A 739 10.18 -26.74 -27.42
CA ALA A 739 10.48 -28.18 -27.37
C ALA A 739 9.61 -28.96 -26.35
N LEU A 740 8.38 -28.48 -26.09
CA LEU A 740 7.38 -29.15 -25.27
C LEU A 740 6.56 -30.15 -26.11
N PRO A 741 5.93 -31.16 -25.49
CA PRO A 741 5.03 -32.07 -26.18
C PRO A 741 3.90 -31.33 -26.91
N PRO A 742 3.32 -31.88 -27.98
CA PRO A 742 2.28 -31.21 -28.75
C PRO A 742 1.12 -30.74 -27.87
N TRP A 743 0.56 -29.58 -28.17
CA TRP A 743 -0.48 -28.93 -27.36
C TRP A 743 -1.69 -29.84 -27.07
N GLU A 744 -2.00 -30.73 -28.02
CA GLU A 744 -3.09 -31.69 -27.99
C GLU A 744 -2.82 -32.86 -27.03
N THR A 745 -1.55 -33.26 -26.85
CA THR A 745 -1.16 -34.38 -25.94
C THR A 745 -1.40 -34.07 -24.47
N VAL A 746 -1.55 -32.79 -24.12
CA VAL A 746 -1.94 -32.36 -22.78
C VAL A 746 -3.42 -32.63 -22.52
N LEU A 747 -4.30 -32.60 -23.54
CA LEU A 747 -5.76 -32.61 -23.36
C LEU A 747 -6.35 -34.00 -23.09
N SER A 748 -5.80 -35.07 -23.69
CA SER A 748 -6.31 -36.43 -23.53
C SER A 748 -5.24 -37.49 -23.78
N GLU A 749 -5.27 -38.59 -23.02
CA GLU A 749 -4.44 -39.78 -23.33
C GLU A 749 -4.88 -40.43 -24.65
N GLU A 750 -6.17 -40.35 -24.98
CA GLU A 750 -6.74 -40.85 -26.24
C GLU A 750 -6.08 -40.22 -27.47
N THR A 751 -5.63 -38.96 -27.39
CA THR A 751 -4.97 -38.26 -28.51
C THR A 751 -3.54 -38.71 -28.80
N LEU A 752 -2.87 -39.40 -27.87
CA LEU A 752 -1.55 -40.01 -28.10
C LEU A 752 -1.64 -41.36 -28.79
N PHE A 753 -2.79 -42.03 -28.68
CA PHE A 753 -3.09 -43.34 -29.27
C PHE A 753 -4.10 -43.26 -30.43
N SER A 754 -4.51 -42.05 -30.81
CA SER A 754 -5.28 -41.77 -32.02
C SER A 754 -4.33 -41.17 -33.07
N GLY A 755 -3.68 -42.04 -33.85
CA GLY A 755 -2.97 -41.61 -35.06
C GLY A 755 -3.93 -41.05 -36.11
#